data_AF-J3GIQ7-F1
#
_entry.id   AF-J3GIQ7-F1
#
_cell.length_a   1.000
_cell.length_b   1.000
_cell.length_c   1.000
_cell.angle_alpha   90.00
_cell.angle_beta   90.00
_cell.angle_gamma   90.00
#
_symmetry.space_group_name_H-M   'P 1'
#
loop_
_entity.id
_entity.type
_entity.pdbx_description
1 polymer ?
#
loop_
_entity_poly.entity_id
_entity_poly.type
_entity_poly.pdbx_seq_one_letter_code
_entity_poly.pdbx_strand_id
1 'polypeptide(L)'
;MPNNWPAGIEHVVVLMMENRSFDHLLGDYTSINAACDGINRKAPSTNPLKLANGNSTVITQASEFPENYSLWAPPPPLPPALPPSNSEGFDLGHEFVNVEKQLGVSFKTSPANPTLAGFAQDAYDKARSDLKVYKTWSQSMAQRAMNYIPFGATPAKDTLPAIHGLARNFTVCDRWFSSVPGPTWPNRFFAMLGSCNGHLLMPSTGTVLAGIKSLIAQFGGESIFSLLRNNGHDARIYSDGAIPLAALVKGGLQHLSIDDFKSDVAGNKLPELSWIEPSYGLLNGKLGPNVSHHPPEDLRFGDQFVGEVFNALSANTAVWNKTLFVLLYDEHGGFHDHVVPPTCVATGSTVDVPWKNPFTRLGVRVPAILASPWLKPGLIPWTGNVQAQHYDHTSLLAFLCDHFKLPRSALGPRVVAAQHFGNAPIWRTAPGVTAAPKLAATVVPSRVGLPLIESELATQSRQVVDSATGYLDGLDPEQIWKSSAQWVSGFLGNRSRALADPAQAALTPAAPSADSLEAKLRRLQDLMVTAQGQAVRPVAVPASKALAEPGAEVAPTRLRVLCLPGVGFTPAGQGQGGIDANWQDQWRTLIRTQLAQNGRPIDDQDIDFLSFDEQLKDGPDFAQITRGLAMLSADARGKADENFGSWGLPVNQMLRTTVGAIVQWIEDAELRTELTQHLLEKIEAFNPQIIFAQGLGSLIGYDALRRSVAKKGSALKRIDGRVFVSFGSPIALPLVMREVWGGRVLRLSENGRGIRRWFHLHNPNDGLLTRPITSPDSARVDLQTEFSVPLRDDLLDLNHAAQAYLSSPTSQTGLWPQLARDVVAARALEVPAFLSRSGQRKRRALVVGINDYLDPSARLEGCINDTYLISRMLQESGYDAGDIRLLHDARATRANFVERLEWLVEGARAGDERVLFYSGHGTQLPVYSSSGEADCMDETLVLHDFDWDDESTHFTDKLFRQFYSHLPFDPDGHGARLTVMFDCCYAGGMTRGNGRVRGITPPSDIRHRMLRWDPYAGDWDRRVYATDADRRDFSEQDNKTRGLTRTRTTQGAATGLRPEKKAQLLRQTRLYGHHGPYMPLMLYAARENEKANEYEVGSNSYGAFTYALVEQLRKLHQEDATLGFDQLIERVGSVLSARSLGQTPEIVGPSGVRAAVCPWRISGLGR
;
A
#
# COMPACT_ATOMS: atom_id res chain seq x y z
N MET A 1 -42.37 -30.45 -17.11
CA MET A 1 -42.03 -31.89 -17.06
C MET A 1 -42.15 -32.32 -15.60
N PRO A 2 -42.59 -33.55 -15.28
CA PRO A 2 -42.39 -34.08 -13.93
C PRO A 2 -40.89 -34.08 -13.60
N ASN A 3 -40.52 -33.60 -12.41
CA ASN A 3 -39.12 -33.51 -11.98
C ASN A 3 -38.55 -34.92 -11.80
N ASN A 4 -37.38 -35.20 -12.38
CA ASN A 4 -36.69 -36.49 -12.24
C ASN A 4 -35.94 -36.61 -10.89
N TRP A 5 -35.81 -35.52 -10.13
CA TRP A 5 -35.23 -35.52 -8.79
C TRP A 5 -36.32 -35.62 -7.70
N PRO A 6 -36.01 -36.23 -6.54
CA PRO A 6 -36.97 -36.43 -5.47
C PRO A 6 -37.42 -35.12 -4.81
N ALA A 7 -38.71 -35.05 -4.44
CA ALA A 7 -39.25 -33.94 -3.66
C ALA A 7 -38.70 -33.89 -2.21
N GLY A 8 -38.00 -34.94 -1.76
CA GLY A 8 -37.40 -35.02 -0.42
C GLY A 8 -36.07 -34.28 -0.28
N ILE A 9 -35.55 -33.64 -1.34
CA ILE A 9 -34.42 -32.71 -1.23
C ILE A 9 -34.96 -31.38 -0.73
N GLU A 10 -34.55 -30.97 0.47
CA GLU A 10 -34.92 -29.69 1.10
C GLU A 10 -33.75 -28.71 1.14
N HIS A 11 -32.51 -29.21 1.08
CA HIS A 11 -31.30 -28.39 1.18
C HIS A 11 -30.38 -28.59 -0.03
N VAL A 12 -29.95 -27.51 -0.65
CA VAL A 12 -28.87 -27.49 -1.64
C VAL A 12 -27.67 -26.79 -1.03
N VAL A 13 -26.55 -27.49 -0.93
CA VAL A 13 -25.30 -26.95 -0.40
C VAL A 13 -24.27 -26.88 -1.53
N VAL A 14 -23.84 -25.67 -1.88
CA VAL A 14 -22.88 -25.42 -2.95
C VAL A 14 -21.55 -25.02 -2.32
N LEU A 15 -20.47 -25.73 -2.61
CA LEU A 15 -19.11 -25.33 -2.26
C LEU A 15 -18.37 -24.91 -3.54
N MET A 16 -18.02 -23.63 -3.65
CA MET A 16 -17.37 -23.05 -4.84
C MET A 16 -15.87 -22.81 -4.59
N MET A 17 -15.04 -23.76 -5.04
CA MET A 17 -13.58 -23.73 -4.98
C MET A 17 -12.97 -22.92 -6.14
N GLU A 18 -11.65 -22.75 -6.15
CA GLU A 18 -10.93 -21.94 -7.14
C GLU A 18 -9.98 -22.71 -8.05
N ASN A 19 -9.95 -22.25 -9.31
CA ASN A 19 -8.81 -22.27 -10.21
C ASN A 19 -8.20 -23.66 -10.49
N ARG A 20 -9.02 -24.64 -10.88
CA ARG A 20 -8.56 -25.99 -11.25
C ARG A 20 -9.32 -26.56 -12.44
N SER A 21 -8.60 -27.11 -13.40
CA SER A 21 -9.18 -27.83 -14.53
C SER A 21 -9.67 -29.22 -14.13
N PHE A 22 -10.62 -29.76 -14.90
CA PHE A 22 -11.11 -31.13 -14.68
C PHE A 22 -9.96 -32.13 -14.82
N ASP A 23 -9.18 -32.06 -15.91
CA ASP A 23 -8.04 -32.96 -16.11
C ASP A 23 -7.02 -32.90 -14.97
N HIS A 24 -6.74 -31.72 -14.42
CA HIS A 24 -5.76 -31.58 -13.34
C HIS A 24 -6.19 -32.30 -12.06
N LEU A 25 -7.44 -32.14 -11.60
CA LEU A 25 -7.89 -32.74 -10.33
C LEU A 25 -8.59 -34.09 -10.46
N LEU A 26 -9.39 -34.28 -11.51
CA LEU A 26 -10.27 -35.44 -11.70
C LEU A 26 -10.02 -36.19 -13.01
N GLY A 27 -9.11 -35.73 -13.88
CA GLY A 27 -8.86 -36.33 -15.18
C GLY A 27 -8.48 -37.81 -15.09
N ASP A 28 -7.72 -38.17 -14.07
CA ASP A 28 -7.30 -39.55 -13.83
C ASP A 28 -8.39 -40.46 -13.22
N TYR A 29 -9.62 -39.94 -13.06
CA TYR A 29 -10.78 -40.76 -12.73
C TYR A 29 -11.06 -41.84 -13.80
N THR A 30 -10.48 -41.72 -15.00
CA THR A 30 -10.41 -42.79 -16.02
C THR A 30 -9.82 -44.10 -15.49
N SER A 31 -8.92 -44.02 -14.50
CA SER A 31 -8.35 -45.19 -13.82
C SER A 31 -9.38 -45.94 -12.95
N ILE A 32 -10.45 -45.26 -12.54
CA ILE A 32 -11.56 -45.81 -11.73
C ILE A 32 -12.75 -46.17 -12.62
N ASN A 33 -13.09 -45.29 -13.56
CA ASN A 33 -14.16 -45.49 -14.52
C ASN A 33 -13.68 -45.10 -15.93
N ALA A 34 -13.40 -46.11 -16.76
CA ALA A 34 -12.89 -45.93 -18.11
C ALA A 34 -13.84 -45.21 -19.07
N ALA A 35 -15.12 -45.01 -18.70
CA ALA A 35 -16.07 -44.22 -19.49
C ALA A 35 -15.91 -42.71 -19.29
N CYS A 36 -15.11 -42.26 -18.31
CA CYS A 36 -14.83 -40.85 -18.08
C CYS A 36 -14.10 -40.25 -19.30
N ASP A 37 -14.50 -39.06 -19.74
CA ASP A 37 -13.79 -38.28 -20.75
C ASP A 37 -12.57 -37.58 -20.11
N GLY A 38 -11.66 -38.35 -19.54
CA GLY A 38 -10.51 -37.87 -18.78
C GLY A 38 -9.16 -38.25 -19.40
N ILE A 39 -8.11 -38.29 -18.59
CA ILE A 39 -6.74 -38.49 -19.05
C ILE A 39 -6.51 -39.91 -19.53
N ASN A 40 -5.87 -40.03 -20.70
CA ASN A 40 -5.37 -41.29 -21.22
C ASN A 40 -3.88 -41.44 -20.92
N ARG A 41 -3.52 -42.16 -19.84
CA ARG A 41 -2.12 -42.42 -19.46
C ARG A 41 -1.28 -43.10 -20.54
N LYS A 42 -1.90 -43.81 -21.50
CA LYS A 42 -1.20 -44.48 -22.61
C LYS A 42 -0.95 -43.57 -23.81
N ALA A 43 -1.67 -42.45 -23.89
CA ALA A 43 -1.53 -41.45 -24.92
C ALA A 43 -1.71 -40.06 -24.29
N PRO A 44 -0.76 -39.62 -23.43
CA PRO A 44 -0.88 -38.37 -22.71
C PRO A 44 -0.90 -37.17 -23.67
N SER A 45 -1.67 -36.15 -23.31
CA SER A 45 -1.72 -34.90 -24.08
C SER A 45 -0.36 -34.21 -24.09
N THR A 46 -0.06 -33.48 -25.17
CA THR A 46 1.20 -32.75 -25.33
C THR A 46 0.97 -31.31 -25.75
N ASN A 47 1.78 -30.39 -25.26
CA ASN A 47 1.81 -28.99 -25.70
C ASN A 47 3.22 -28.63 -26.23
N PRO A 48 3.32 -27.93 -27.38
CA PRO A 48 4.59 -27.37 -27.82
C PRO A 48 5.05 -26.27 -26.86
N LEU A 49 6.37 -26.17 -26.68
CA LEU A 49 7.00 -25.13 -25.87
C LEU A 49 8.22 -24.55 -26.61
N LYS A 50 8.20 -23.24 -26.83
CA LYS A 50 9.31 -22.46 -27.36
C LYS A 50 10.01 -21.72 -26.23
N LEU A 51 11.29 -22.03 -26.06
CA LEU A 51 12.16 -21.46 -25.03
C LEU A 51 12.73 -20.10 -25.46
N ALA A 52 13.24 -19.35 -24.49
CA ALA A 52 13.73 -18.00 -24.70
C ALA A 52 15.02 -17.94 -25.54
N ASN A 53 15.80 -19.03 -25.53
CA ASN A 53 16.98 -19.19 -26.39
C ASN A 53 16.63 -19.58 -27.84
N GLY A 54 15.34 -19.67 -28.18
CA GLY A 54 14.86 -20.05 -29.51
C GLY A 54 14.65 -21.55 -29.72
N ASN A 55 15.11 -22.41 -28.80
CA ASN A 55 14.91 -23.85 -28.89
C ASN A 55 13.43 -24.20 -28.69
N SER A 56 13.00 -25.28 -29.33
CA SER A 56 11.65 -25.82 -29.16
C SER A 56 11.71 -27.19 -28.50
N THR A 57 10.77 -27.46 -27.60
CA THR A 57 10.57 -28.73 -26.92
C THR A 57 9.08 -29.04 -26.84
N VAL A 58 8.71 -30.21 -26.34
CA VAL A 58 7.33 -30.64 -26.14
C VAL A 58 7.13 -31.02 -24.68
N ILE A 59 6.14 -30.39 -24.04
CA ILE A 59 5.72 -30.73 -22.68
C ILE A 59 4.63 -31.80 -22.77
N THR A 60 4.84 -32.92 -22.07
CA THR A 60 3.90 -34.04 -22.03
C THR A 60 3.19 -34.04 -20.68
N GLN A 61 1.86 -34.21 -20.69
CA GLN A 61 1.05 -34.34 -19.49
C GLN A 61 1.55 -35.49 -18.61
N ALA A 62 1.81 -35.21 -17.34
CA ALA A 62 2.41 -36.15 -16.39
C ALA A 62 1.74 -36.05 -15.01
N SER A 63 1.97 -37.04 -14.15
CA SER A 63 1.46 -37.01 -12.77
C SER A 63 2.24 -35.99 -11.93
N GLU A 64 1.53 -35.18 -11.14
CA GLU A 64 2.13 -34.25 -10.18
C GLU A 64 2.51 -34.97 -8.88
N PHE A 65 3.62 -34.56 -8.28
CA PHE A 65 4.09 -35.08 -7.01
C PHE A 65 3.60 -34.22 -5.83
N PRO A 66 3.33 -34.81 -4.64
CA PRO A 66 2.84 -34.07 -3.47
C PRO A 66 3.71 -32.88 -3.03
N GLU A 67 5.03 -32.93 -3.25
CA GLU A 67 5.98 -31.83 -3.04
C GLU A 67 5.72 -30.60 -3.92
N ASN A 68 5.01 -30.77 -5.04
CA ASN A 68 4.72 -29.74 -6.03
C ASN A 68 3.24 -29.33 -6.05
N TYR A 69 2.45 -29.67 -5.03
CA TYR A 69 1.04 -29.28 -4.96
C TYR A 69 0.83 -27.77 -4.81
N SER A 70 1.87 -27.04 -4.39
CA SER A 70 1.87 -25.57 -4.28
C SER A 70 2.80 -24.94 -5.30
N LEU A 71 2.37 -23.95 -6.07
CA LEU A 71 3.18 -23.33 -7.13
C LEU A 71 4.20 -22.28 -6.62
N TRP A 72 4.82 -22.51 -5.47
CA TRP A 72 5.95 -21.69 -5.01
C TRP A 72 7.25 -22.07 -5.74
N ALA A 73 8.12 -21.08 -5.93
CA ALA A 73 9.48 -21.24 -6.44
C ALA A 73 10.49 -20.65 -5.43
N PRO A 74 11.43 -21.43 -4.89
CA PRO A 74 11.47 -22.90 -4.92
C PRO A 74 10.26 -23.50 -4.17
N PRO A 75 9.89 -24.76 -4.46
CA PRO A 75 8.82 -25.45 -3.74
C PRO A 75 9.17 -25.59 -2.25
N PRO A 76 8.17 -25.50 -1.34
CA PRO A 76 8.40 -25.66 0.08
C PRO A 76 8.83 -27.10 0.42
N PRO A 77 9.61 -27.30 1.50
CA PRO A 77 9.95 -28.63 1.96
C PRO A 77 8.71 -29.40 2.44
N LEU A 78 8.74 -30.72 2.32
CA LEU A 78 7.70 -31.61 2.86
C LEU A 78 7.79 -31.69 4.40
N PRO A 79 6.66 -31.85 5.15
CA PRO A 79 5.22 -31.90 4.78
C PRO A 79 4.48 -30.58 5.11
N PRO A 80 3.25 -30.30 4.58
CA PRO A 80 2.82 -28.96 4.16
C PRO A 80 3.33 -27.83 5.07
N ALA A 81 4.30 -27.07 4.56
CA ALA A 81 5.01 -26.04 5.29
C ALA A 81 4.71 -24.66 4.70
N LEU A 82 4.89 -23.62 5.50
CA LEU A 82 4.87 -22.26 4.99
C LEU A 82 5.96 -22.10 3.92
N PRO A 83 5.68 -21.36 2.84
CA PRO A 83 6.69 -21.02 1.84
C PRO A 83 7.85 -20.27 2.53
N PRO A 84 9.12 -20.57 2.17
CA PRO A 84 10.27 -19.79 2.63
C PRO A 84 10.09 -18.29 2.32
N SER A 85 10.64 -17.41 3.15
CA SER A 85 10.52 -15.95 2.96
C SER A 85 11.04 -15.45 1.61
N ASN A 86 12.00 -16.17 1.03
CA ASN A 86 12.58 -15.86 -0.26
C ASN A 86 11.87 -16.52 -1.44
N SER A 87 10.77 -17.27 -1.25
CA SER A 87 10.07 -17.95 -2.34
C SER A 87 9.02 -17.05 -2.99
N GLU A 88 8.84 -17.23 -4.30
CA GLU A 88 7.84 -16.50 -5.08
C GLU A 88 6.67 -17.40 -5.41
N GLY A 89 5.49 -16.95 -5.01
CA GLY A 89 4.23 -17.58 -5.34
C GLY A 89 3.91 -17.37 -6.81
N PHE A 90 3.77 -18.44 -7.57
CA PHE A 90 3.39 -18.36 -8.96
C PHE A 90 1.90 -18.65 -9.16
N ASP A 91 1.23 -17.70 -9.79
CA ASP A 91 -0.12 -17.88 -10.28
C ASP A 91 -0.08 -18.19 -11.78
N LEU A 92 -0.82 -19.20 -12.23
CA LEU A 92 -0.85 -19.59 -13.63
C LEU A 92 -1.75 -18.64 -14.43
N GLY A 93 -1.54 -18.56 -15.74
CA GLY A 93 -2.31 -17.63 -16.57
C GLY A 93 -3.76 -18.06 -16.69
N HIS A 94 -4.70 -17.20 -16.29
CA HIS A 94 -6.13 -17.49 -16.41
C HIS A 94 -6.98 -16.26 -16.75
N GLU A 95 -6.35 -15.14 -17.11
CA GLU A 95 -7.05 -14.00 -17.70
C GLU A 95 -7.55 -14.31 -19.11
N PHE A 96 -8.52 -13.55 -19.60
CA PHE A 96 -9.11 -13.75 -20.95
C PHE A 96 -8.05 -13.94 -22.06
N VAL A 97 -6.99 -13.12 -22.03
CA VAL A 97 -5.88 -13.18 -23.01
C VAL A 97 -5.01 -14.43 -22.86
N ASN A 98 -4.86 -14.95 -21.64
CA ASN A 98 -4.19 -16.22 -21.38
C ASN A 98 -5.03 -17.35 -21.95
N VAL A 99 -6.33 -17.36 -21.67
CA VAL A 99 -7.24 -18.41 -22.17
C VAL A 99 -7.32 -18.39 -23.70
N GLU A 100 -7.34 -17.21 -24.34
CA GLU A 100 -7.26 -17.09 -25.80
C GLU A 100 -6.01 -17.81 -26.37
N LYS A 101 -4.85 -17.59 -25.74
CA LYS A 101 -3.59 -18.23 -26.09
C LYS A 101 -3.62 -19.74 -25.83
N GLN A 102 -4.14 -20.17 -24.68
CA GLN A 102 -4.25 -21.57 -24.27
C GLN A 102 -5.11 -22.39 -25.23
N LEU A 103 -6.26 -21.82 -25.61
CA LEU A 103 -7.17 -22.39 -26.60
C LEU A 103 -6.59 -22.37 -28.02
N GLY A 104 -5.59 -21.54 -28.30
CA GLY A 104 -4.98 -21.40 -29.63
C GLY A 104 -5.92 -20.75 -30.65
N VAL A 105 -6.81 -19.87 -30.19
CA VAL A 105 -7.80 -19.18 -31.04
C VAL A 105 -7.56 -17.67 -31.04
N SER A 106 -8.25 -16.94 -31.91
CA SER A 106 -8.43 -15.51 -31.71
C SER A 106 -9.90 -15.13 -31.68
N PHE A 107 -10.37 -14.66 -30.52
CA PHE A 107 -11.75 -14.23 -30.33
C PHE A 107 -12.08 -12.96 -31.11
N LYS A 108 -11.07 -12.18 -31.51
CA LYS A 108 -11.23 -11.01 -32.37
C LYS A 108 -11.58 -11.36 -33.81
N THR A 109 -11.03 -12.45 -34.36
CA THR A 109 -11.12 -12.77 -35.80
C THR A 109 -11.90 -14.06 -36.08
N SER A 110 -11.53 -15.17 -35.45
CA SER A 110 -12.17 -16.49 -35.63
C SER A 110 -11.98 -17.37 -34.38
N PRO A 111 -13.01 -17.54 -33.54
CA PRO A 111 -12.98 -18.43 -32.38
C PRO A 111 -13.28 -19.90 -32.75
N ALA A 112 -13.13 -20.28 -34.02
CA ALA A 112 -13.40 -21.63 -34.51
C ALA A 112 -12.16 -22.52 -34.35
N ASN A 113 -12.38 -23.78 -33.95
CA ASN A 113 -11.36 -24.85 -33.82
C ASN A 113 -10.25 -24.61 -32.77
N PRO A 114 -10.57 -24.52 -31.47
CA PRO A 114 -9.56 -24.54 -30.41
C PRO A 114 -8.65 -25.77 -30.48
N THR A 115 -7.35 -25.57 -30.27
CA THR A 115 -6.32 -26.63 -30.30
C THR A 115 -5.89 -27.10 -28.91
N LEU A 116 -6.11 -26.27 -27.88
CA LEU A 116 -5.68 -26.54 -26.49
C LEU A 116 -4.15 -26.73 -26.35
N ALA A 117 -3.39 -26.22 -27.31
CA ALA A 117 -1.94 -26.41 -27.41
C ALA A 117 -1.11 -25.30 -26.72
N GLY A 118 -1.76 -24.32 -26.08
CA GLY A 118 -1.09 -23.11 -25.60
C GLY A 118 -0.79 -23.05 -24.10
N PHE A 119 -1.23 -24.02 -23.30
CA PHE A 119 -1.08 -24.02 -21.83
C PHE A 119 0.37 -23.99 -21.38
N ALA A 120 1.21 -24.87 -21.92
CA ALA A 120 2.64 -24.90 -21.55
C ALA A 120 3.35 -23.59 -21.94
N GLN A 121 3.06 -23.05 -23.13
CA GLN A 121 3.66 -21.79 -23.58
C GLN A 121 3.17 -20.59 -22.77
N ASP A 122 1.89 -20.55 -22.41
CA ASP A 122 1.32 -19.49 -21.57
C ASP A 122 1.94 -19.49 -20.17
N ALA A 123 1.99 -20.65 -19.52
CA ALA A 123 2.63 -20.84 -18.21
C ALA A 123 4.12 -20.46 -18.24
N TYR A 124 4.86 -20.89 -19.27
CA TYR A 124 6.27 -20.54 -19.43
C TYR A 124 6.50 -19.04 -19.57
N ASP A 125 5.76 -18.38 -20.46
CA ASP A 125 5.92 -16.95 -20.72
C ASP A 125 5.52 -16.13 -19.50
N LYS A 126 4.44 -16.51 -18.81
CA LYS A 126 4.01 -15.87 -17.57
C LYS A 126 5.03 -16.07 -16.45
N ALA A 127 5.56 -17.27 -16.26
CA ALA A 127 6.59 -17.52 -15.25
C ALA A 127 7.88 -16.74 -15.49
N ARG A 128 8.26 -16.51 -16.75
CA ARG A 128 9.41 -15.65 -17.07
C ARG A 128 9.16 -14.17 -16.78
N SER A 129 7.92 -13.73 -16.89
CA SER A 129 7.48 -12.36 -16.61
C SER A 129 7.35 -12.12 -15.11
N ASP A 130 6.70 -13.04 -14.41
CA ASP A 130 6.15 -12.79 -13.09
C ASP A 130 7.07 -13.29 -11.96
N LEU A 131 7.85 -14.35 -12.19
CA LEU A 131 8.91 -14.74 -11.26
C LEU A 131 10.07 -13.77 -11.44
N LYS A 132 10.38 -13.00 -10.40
CA LYS A 132 11.45 -12.01 -10.44
C LYS A 132 12.77 -12.65 -10.03
N VAL A 133 12.77 -13.40 -8.93
CA VAL A 133 13.93 -14.08 -8.36
C VAL A 133 14.17 -15.44 -9.05
N TYR A 134 13.11 -16.10 -9.55
CA TYR A 134 13.18 -17.50 -9.98
C TYR A 134 12.81 -17.76 -11.44
N LYS A 135 13.21 -16.87 -12.37
CA LYS A 135 12.94 -17.04 -13.82
C LYS A 135 13.41 -18.40 -14.38
N THR A 136 14.39 -19.05 -13.74
CA THR A 136 14.87 -20.41 -14.06
C THR A 136 13.80 -21.50 -13.89
N TRP A 137 12.79 -21.27 -13.05
CA TRP A 137 11.68 -22.21 -12.82
C TRP A 137 10.59 -22.15 -13.90
N SER A 138 10.71 -21.25 -14.88
CA SER A 138 9.70 -21.09 -15.94
C SER A 138 9.37 -22.36 -16.72
N GLN A 139 10.37 -23.21 -17.01
CA GLN A 139 10.12 -24.51 -17.65
C GLN A 139 9.41 -25.49 -16.71
N SER A 140 9.74 -25.46 -15.41
CA SER A 140 9.04 -26.27 -14.40
C SER A 140 7.58 -25.85 -14.31
N MET A 141 7.28 -24.55 -14.31
CA MET A 141 5.90 -24.05 -14.31
C MET A 141 5.12 -24.46 -15.57
N ALA A 142 5.79 -24.50 -16.73
CA ALA A 142 5.20 -25.02 -17.96
C ALA A 142 4.82 -26.51 -17.86
N GLN A 143 5.68 -27.32 -17.24
CA GLN A 143 5.38 -28.73 -16.97
C GLN A 143 4.23 -28.87 -15.96
N ARG A 144 4.23 -28.10 -14.88
CA ARG A 144 3.22 -28.17 -13.81
C ARG A 144 1.84 -27.73 -14.27
N ALA A 145 1.76 -26.77 -15.20
CA ALA A 145 0.49 -26.42 -15.87
C ALA A 145 -0.13 -27.60 -16.64
N MET A 146 0.70 -28.54 -17.12
CA MET A 146 0.27 -29.72 -17.87
C MET A 146 0.05 -30.94 -16.97
N ASN A 147 0.38 -30.88 -15.68
CA ASN A 147 0.34 -32.04 -14.80
C ASN A 147 -1.09 -32.35 -14.30
N TYR A 148 -1.29 -33.58 -13.82
CA TYR A 148 -2.52 -34.05 -13.20
C TYR A 148 -2.28 -34.77 -11.87
N ILE A 149 -3.27 -34.77 -10.99
CA ILE A 149 -3.21 -35.48 -9.72
C ILE A 149 -3.70 -36.93 -9.93
N PRO A 150 -2.87 -37.96 -9.66
CA PRO A 150 -3.27 -39.34 -9.88
C PRO A 150 -4.16 -39.87 -8.75
N PHE A 151 -5.16 -40.70 -9.10
CA PHE A 151 -5.90 -41.52 -8.15
C PHE A 151 -5.04 -42.67 -7.64
N GLY A 152 -5.15 -42.95 -6.35
CA GLY A 152 -4.55 -44.12 -5.74
C GLY A 152 -5.24 -45.41 -6.20
N ALA A 153 -4.51 -46.52 -6.19
CA ALA A 153 -5.11 -47.84 -6.47
C ALA A 153 -6.23 -48.23 -5.48
N THR A 154 -6.21 -47.63 -4.29
CA THR A 154 -7.20 -47.80 -3.22
C THR A 154 -7.49 -46.44 -2.59
N PRO A 155 -8.65 -46.22 -1.95
CA PRO A 155 -8.96 -44.96 -1.26
C PRO A 155 -7.87 -44.52 -0.26
N ALA A 156 -7.26 -45.46 0.47
CA ALA A 156 -6.18 -45.19 1.42
C ALA A 156 -4.86 -44.71 0.78
N LYS A 157 -4.75 -44.77 -0.56
CA LYS A 157 -3.60 -44.33 -1.35
C LYS A 157 -3.91 -43.09 -2.19
N ASP A 158 -5.10 -42.51 -2.06
CA ASP A 158 -5.42 -41.25 -2.72
C ASP A 158 -4.61 -40.11 -2.09
N THR A 159 -4.03 -39.26 -2.95
CA THR A 159 -3.22 -38.12 -2.51
C THR A 159 -4.05 -36.89 -2.16
N LEU A 160 -5.27 -36.80 -2.69
CA LEU A 160 -6.34 -35.86 -2.28
C LEU A 160 -7.56 -36.69 -1.81
N PRO A 161 -7.49 -37.28 -0.61
CA PRO A 161 -8.45 -38.28 -0.14
C PRO A 161 -9.89 -37.77 -0.01
N ALA A 162 -10.13 -36.47 0.23
CA ALA A 162 -11.48 -35.97 0.35
C ALA A 162 -12.15 -35.84 -1.03
N ILE A 163 -11.49 -35.17 -1.97
CA ILE A 163 -12.03 -34.98 -3.33
C ILE A 163 -12.11 -36.31 -4.08
N HIS A 164 -11.05 -37.14 -4.03
CA HIS A 164 -11.08 -38.45 -4.66
C HIS A 164 -12.09 -39.38 -3.98
N GLY A 165 -12.24 -39.27 -2.66
CA GLY A 165 -13.28 -39.97 -1.90
C GLY A 165 -14.69 -39.58 -2.35
N LEU A 166 -14.95 -38.29 -2.58
CA LEU A 166 -16.23 -37.84 -3.16
C LEU A 166 -16.45 -38.44 -4.55
N ALA A 167 -15.45 -38.36 -5.43
CA ALA A 167 -15.55 -38.87 -6.80
C ALA A 167 -15.85 -40.38 -6.86
N ARG A 168 -15.25 -41.17 -5.96
CA ARG A 168 -15.48 -42.63 -5.87
C ARG A 168 -16.88 -43.00 -5.38
N ASN A 169 -17.45 -42.20 -4.48
CA ASN A 169 -18.68 -42.53 -3.77
C ASN A 169 -19.92 -41.86 -4.36
N PHE A 170 -19.76 -40.87 -5.24
CA PHE A 170 -20.86 -40.05 -5.73
C PHE A 170 -20.77 -39.79 -7.25
N THR A 171 -21.55 -38.84 -7.75
CA THR A 171 -21.66 -38.57 -9.19
C THR A 171 -20.64 -37.52 -9.61
N VAL A 172 -19.71 -37.89 -10.48
CA VAL A 172 -18.77 -36.98 -11.15
C VAL A 172 -19.40 -36.46 -12.43
N CYS A 173 -19.28 -35.16 -12.68
CA CYS A 173 -19.65 -34.53 -13.94
C CYS A 173 -18.37 -34.15 -14.70
N ASP A 174 -18.05 -34.93 -15.72
CA ASP A 174 -16.87 -34.74 -16.59
C ASP A 174 -17.16 -33.90 -17.84
N ARG A 175 -18.29 -33.18 -17.86
CA ARG A 175 -18.62 -32.20 -18.91
C ARG A 175 -19.14 -30.88 -18.33
N TRP A 176 -18.58 -30.44 -17.20
CA TRP A 176 -18.84 -29.14 -16.60
C TRP A 176 -17.78 -28.13 -17.00
N PHE A 177 -18.16 -27.02 -17.62
CA PHE A 177 -17.25 -26.00 -18.13
C PHE A 177 -17.40 -24.70 -17.34
N SER A 178 -16.32 -23.91 -17.26
CA SER A 178 -16.47 -22.53 -16.82
C SER A 178 -17.35 -21.79 -17.82
N SER A 179 -18.24 -20.92 -17.34
CA SER A 179 -19.27 -20.30 -18.18
C SER A 179 -18.72 -19.36 -19.26
N VAL A 180 -17.50 -18.86 -19.08
CA VAL A 180 -16.78 -18.01 -20.03
C VAL A 180 -15.27 -18.27 -20.02
N PRO A 181 -14.57 -18.12 -21.16
CA PRO A 181 -13.11 -18.07 -21.17
C PRO A 181 -12.66 -16.83 -20.38
N GLY A 182 -11.94 -17.00 -19.29
CA GLY A 182 -11.47 -15.88 -18.48
C GLY A 182 -11.45 -16.19 -16.98
N PRO A 183 -11.22 -15.15 -16.16
CA PRO A 183 -10.80 -15.31 -14.78
C PRO A 183 -11.98 -15.62 -13.82
N THR A 184 -11.64 -15.73 -12.54
CA THR A 184 -12.51 -16.02 -11.39
C THR A 184 -13.80 -15.21 -11.35
N TRP A 185 -13.72 -13.86 -11.35
CA TRP A 185 -14.88 -13.00 -11.08
C TRP A 185 -16.00 -13.17 -12.11
N PRO A 186 -15.75 -13.05 -13.43
CA PRO A 186 -16.78 -13.32 -14.44
C PRO A 186 -17.44 -14.68 -14.26
N ASN A 187 -16.67 -15.75 -14.04
CA ASN A 187 -17.21 -17.09 -13.90
C ASN A 187 -18.06 -17.28 -12.64
N ARG A 188 -17.63 -16.71 -11.50
CA ARG A 188 -18.45 -16.70 -10.28
C ARG A 188 -19.73 -15.87 -10.43
N PHE A 189 -19.68 -14.75 -11.15
CA PHE A 189 -20.90 -14.00 -11.47
C PHE A 189 -21.85 -14.79 -12.37
N PHE A 190 -21.35 -15.56 -13.35
CA PHE A 190 -22.20 -16.49 -14.09
C PHE A 190 -22.86 -17.52 -13.17
N ALA A 191 -22.17 -18.00 -12.14
CA ALA A 191 -22.71 -18.95 -11.16
C ALA A 191 -23.80 -18.37 -10.25
N MET A 192 -23.86 -17.04 -10.09
CA MET A 192 -24.80 -16.35 -9.20
C MET A 192 -25.89 -15.56 -9.94
N LEU A 193 -25.58 -15.03 -11.13
CA LEU A 193 -26.38 -14.06 -11.90
C LEU A 193 -26.77 -14.57 -13.30
N GLY A 194 -26.11 -15.63 -13.80
CA GLY A 194 -26.27 -16.10 -15.17
C GLY A 194 -25.57 -15.24 -16.24
N SER A 195 -24.84 -14.19 -15.82
CA SER A 195 -24.10 -13.26 -16.67
C SER A 195 -23.02 -12.53 -15.85
N CYS A 196 -22.02 -11.96 -16.53
CA CYS A 196 -21.07 -11.01 -15.94
C CYS A 196 -21.34 -9.54 -16.37
N ASN A 197 -22.54 -9.26 -16.91
CA ASN A 197 -22.97 -7.92 -17.35
C ASN A 197 -22.05 -7.23 -18.37
N GLY A 198 -21.33 -8.01 -19.19
CA GLY A 198 -20.39 -7.45 -20.17
C GLY A 198 -18.98 -7.20 -19.63
N HIS A 199 -18.70 -7.55 -18.37
CA HIS A 199 -17.41 -7.37 -17.73
C HIS A 199 -16.68 -8.71 -17.64
N LEU A 200 -15.74 -8.97 -18.55
CA LEU A 200 -14.97 -10.21 -18.63
C LEU A 200 -13.56 -10.08 -18.05
N LEU A 201 -13.11 -8.86 -17.77
CA LEU A 201 -11.83 -8.62 -17.10
C LEU A 201 -12.00 -8.60 -15.57
N MET A 202 -10.92 -8.92 -14.86
CA MET A 202 -10.84 -8.65 -13.42
C MET A 202 -11.01 -7.14 -13.15
N PRO A 203 -11.75 -6.74 -12.09
CA PRO A 203 -11.89 -5.33 -11.75
C PRO A 203 -10.53 -4.71 -11.44
N SER A 204 -10.30 -3.49 -11.92
CA SER A 204 -9.07 -2.77 -11.59
C SER A 204 -8.95 -2.50 -10.09
N THR A 205 -7.74 -2.39 -9.56
CA THR A 205 -7.51 -1.96 -8.16
C THR A 205 -8.25 -0.67 -7.85
N GLY A 206 -8.31 0.28 -8.80
CA GLY A 206 -9.08 1.52 -8.66
C GLY A 206 -10.59 1.32 -8.52
N THR A 207 -11.14 0.27 -9.14
CA THR A 207 -12.55 -0.11 -9.03
C THR A 207 -12.85 -0.78 -7.68
N VAL A 208 -11.98 -1.67 -7.22
CA VAL A 208 -12.07 -2.28 -5.89
C VAL A 208 -11.94 -1.22 -4.79
N LEU A 209 -11.00 -0.27 -4.96
CA LEU A 209 -10.79 0.88 -4.07
C LEU A 209 -11.89 1.95 -4.16
N ALA A 210 -12.61 2.06 -5.28
CA ALA A 210 -13.79 2.92 -5.41
C ALA A 210 -15.00 2.40 -4.61
N GLY A 211 -14.89 1.20 -4.05
CA GLY A 211 -15.81 0.65 -3.06
C GLY A 211 -16.92 -0.23 -3.64
N ILE A 212 -17.61 -0.93 -2.74
CA ILE A 212 -18.69 -1.88 -3.01
C ILE A 212 -19.79 -1.28 -3.90
N LYS A 213 -20.06 0.03 -3.80
CA LYS A 213 -21.02 0.72 -4.68
C LYS A 213 -20.62 0.69 -6.16
N SER A 214 -19.33 0.78 -6.50
CA SER A 214 -18.85 0.67 -7.88
C SER A 214 -18.95 -0.77 -8.41
N LEU A 215 -18.69 -1.74 -7.54
CA LEU A 215 -18.80 -3.17 -7.85
C LEU A 215 -20.26 -3.60 -8.02
N ILE A 216 -21.17 -3.16 -7.14
CA ILE A 216 -22.62 -3.37 -7.28
C ILE A 216 -23.15 -2.62 -8.52
N ALA A 217 -22.65 -1.44 -8.86
CA ALA A 217 -23.07 -0.78 -10.09
C ALA A 217 -22.65 -1.55 -11.37
N GLN A 218 -21.52 -2.27 -11.32
CA GLN A 218 -21.02 -3.08 -12.45
C GLN A 218 -21.67 -4.48 -12.49
N PHE A 219 -21.90 -5.09 -11.34
CA PHE A 219 -22.28 -6.51 -11.21
C PHE A 219 -23.63 -6.74 -10.49
N GLY A 220 -24.33 -5.70 -10.06
CA GLY A 220 -25.57 -5.75 -9.27
C GLY A 220 -26.83 -6.12 -10.04
N GLY A 221 -26.71 -7.04 -11.00
CA GLY A 221 -27.86 -7.68 -11.64
C GLY A 221 -28.67 -8.50 -10.63
N GLU A 222 -29.85 -8.96 -11.06
CA GLU A 222 -30.64 -9.90 -10.29
C GLU A 222 -29.83 -11.19 -10.05
N SER A 223 -29.77 -11.66 -8.81
CA SER A 223 -29.02 -12.86 -8.43
C SER A 223 -29.95 -13.98 -8.00
N ILE A 224 -29.42 -15.19 -7.91
CA ILE A 224 -30.15 -16.31 -7.33
C ILE A 224 -30.53 -16.05 -5.85
N PHE A 225 -29.69 -15.34 -5.10
CA PHE A 225 -29.96 -15.01 -3.70
C PHE A 225 -31.11 -14.01 -3.57
N SER A 226 -31.11 -12.96 -4.39
CA SER A 226 -32.21 -11.99 -4.38
C SER A 226 -33.51 -12.64 -4.86
N LEU A 227 -33.45 -13.51 -5.88
CA LEU A 227 -34.62 -14.20 -6.40
C LEU A 227 -35.23 -15.16 -5.38
N LEU A 228 -34.40 -15.93 -4.65
CA LEU A 228 -34.85 -16.82 -3.57
C LEU A 228 -35.50 -16.04 -2.44
N ARG A 229 -34.83 -15.00 -1.92
CA ARG A 229 -35.32 -14.18 -0.81
C ARG A 229 -36.63 -13.47 -1.15
N ASN A 230 -36.72 -12.91 -2.35
CA ASN A 230 -37.94 -12.25 -2.83
C ASN A 230 -39.14 -13.21 -2.96
N ASN A 231 -38.89 -14.52 -3.03
CA ASN A 231 -39.92 -15.55 -3.09
C ASN A 231 -40.06 -16.33 -1.76
N GLY A 232 -39.48 -15.82 -0.67
CA GLY A 232 -39.65 -16.39 0.68
C GLY A 232 -38.80 -17.63 0.98
N HIS A 233 -37.78 -17.92 0.17
CA HIS A 233 -36.85 -19.03 0.41
C HIS A 233 -35.68 -18.62 1.31
N ASP A 234 -35.23 -19.53 2.17
CA ASP A 234 -34.08 -19.31 3.05
C ASP A 234 -32.77 -19.60 2.32
N ALA A 235 -31.93 -18.58 2.15
CA ALA A 235 -30.65 -18.67 1.47
C ALA A 235 -29.56 -17.94 2.26
N ARG A 236 -28.49 -18.66 2.62
CA ARG A 236 -27.35 -18.12 3.39
C ARG A 236 -26.04 -18.42 2.72
N ILE A 237 -25.11 -17.48 2.88
CA ILE A 237 -23.73 -17.62 2.44
C ILE A 237 -22.87 -17.97 3.66
N TYR A 238 -21.92 -18.87 3.51
CA TYR A 238 -20.95 -19.24 4.55
C TYR A 238 -19.54 -19.08 3.99
N SER A 239 -18.60 -18.63 4.80
CA SER A 239 -17.22 -18.46 4.36
C SER A 239 -16.19 -18.77 5.44
N ASP A 240 -15.08 -19.37 5.03
CA ASP A 240 -13.87 -19.53 5.85
C ASP A 240 -13.03 -18.23 5.87
N GLY A 241 -13.20 -17.37 4.85
CA GLY A 241 -12.50 -16.08 4.71
C GLY A 241 -13.24 -14.85 5.24
N ALA A 242 -12.63 -13.68 5.09
CA ALA A 242 -13.18 -12.40 5.58
C ALA A 242 -14.44 -11.95 4.83
N ILE A 243 -14.34 -11.79 3.50
CA ILE A 243 -15.43 -11.36 2.63
C ILE A 243 -15.53 -12.33 1.44
N PRO A 244 -16.63 -13.11 1.32
CA PRO A 244 -16.91 -13.91 0.14
C PRO A 244 -17.31 -13.03 -1.04
N LEU A 245 -17.01 -13.46 -2.27
CA LEU A 245 -17.41 -12.74 -3.48
C LEU A 245 -18.94 -12.69 -3.62
N ALA A 246 -19.64 -13.73 -3.14
CA ALA A 246 -21.09 -13.75 -3.08
C ALA A 246 -21.70 -12.61 -2.24
N ALA A 247 -20.96 -11.98 -1.33
CA ALA A 247 -21.45 -10.78 -0.61
C ALA A 247 -21.55 -9.54 -1.51
N LEU A 248 -20.97 -9.56 -2.72
CA LEU A 248 -20.95 -8.40 -3.62
C LEU A 248 -22.10 -8.38 -4.63
N VAL A 249 -22.98 -9.39 -4.61
CA VAL A 249 -24.17 -9.45 -5.49
C VAL A 249 -25.43 -9.08 -4.73
N LYS A 250 -26.47 -8.64 -5.46
CA LYS A 250 -27.78 -8.30 -4.90
C LYS A 250 -28.32 -9.47 -4.06
N GLY A 251 -28.74 -9.23 -2.82
CA GLY A 251 -29.22 -10.27 -1.92
C GLY A 251 -28.14 -11.17 -1.30
N GLY A 252 -26.85 -10.85 -1.45
CA GLY A 252 -25.73 -11.62 -0.88
C GLY A 252 -25.26 -11.18 0.52
N LEU A 253 -25.91 -10.17 1.12
CA LEU A 253 -25.40 -9.37 2.24
C LEU A 253 -25.50 -10.01 3.64
N GLN A 254 -25.70 -11.32 3.69
CA GLN A 254 -25.77 -12.06 4.96
C GLN A 254 -24.90 -13.30 4.81
N HIS A 255 -23.64 -13.18 5.20
CA HIS A 255 -22.73 -14.31 5.24
C HIS A 255 -22.28 -14.64 6.66
N LEU A 256 -22.18 -15.92 6.92
CA LEU A 256 -21.88 -16.54 8.21
C LEU A 256 -20.51 -17.21 8.16
N SER A 257 -19.96 -17.54 9.32
CA SER A 257 -18.70 -18.28 9.40
C SER A 257 -18.90 -19.74 8.98
N ILE A 258 -17.81 -20.43 8.66
CA ILE A 258 -17.88 -21.89 8.45
C ILE A 258 -18.23 -22.66 9.73
N ASP A 259 -18.01 -22.08 10.92
CA ASP A 259 -18.40 -22.70 12.18
C ASP A 259 -19.91 -22.52 12.46
N ASP A 260 -20.51 -21.42 11.99
CA ASP A 260 -21.97 -21.27 11.98
C ASP A 260 -22.62 -22.30 11.06
N PHE A 261 -22.03 -22.61 9.90
CA PHE A 261 -22.49 -23.70 9.04
C PHE A 261 -22.50 -25.04 9.79
N LYS A 262 -21.41 -25.40 10.46
CA LYS A 262 -21.34 -26.64 11.26
C LYS A 262 -22.39 -26.65 12.37
N SER A 263 -22.63 -25.50 13.00
CA SER A 263 -23.64 -25.32 14.05
C SER A 263 -25.07 -25.46 13.49
N ASP A 264 -25.34 -24.90 12.32
CA ASP A 264 -26.63 -25.01 11.63
C ASP A 264 -26.92 -26.45 11.18
N VAL A 265 -25.91 -27.16 10.70
CA VAL A 265 -26.01 -28.61 10.41
C VAL A 265 -26.33 -29.38 11.69
N ALA A 266 -25.55 -29.19 12.76
CA ALA A 266 -25.77 -29.90 14.03
C ALA A 266 -27.14 -29.59 14.65
N GLY A 267 -27.62 -28.36 14.48
CA GLY A 267 -28.88 -27.86 15.03
C GLY A 267 -30.14 -28.14 14.19
N ASN A 268 -30.03 -28.81 13.03
CA ASN A 268 -31.12 -28.94 12.04
C ASN A 268 -31.69 -27.58 11.57
N LYS A 269 -30.82 -26.58 11.40
CA LYS A 269 -31.16 -25.20 11.00
C LYS A 269 -30.57 -24.79 9.65
N LEU A 270 -30.12 -25.77 8.87
CA LEU A 270 -29.55 -25.55 7.55
C LEU A 270 -30.60 -24.87 6.63
N PRO A 271 -30.27 -23.80 5.90
CA PRO A 271 -31.19 -23.13 4.98
C PRO A 271 -31.47 -23.99 3.74
N GLU A 272 -32.47 -23.60 2.95
CA GLU A 272 -32.80 -24.27 1.68
C GLU A 272 -31.64 -24.15 0.66
N LEU A 273 -30.96 -23.00 0.60
CA LEU A 273 -29.70 -22.83 -0.11
C LEU A 273 -28.57 -22.42 0.84
N SER A 274 -27.52 -23.23 0.89
CA SER A 274 -26.24 -22.89 1.55
C SER A 274 -25.16 -22.69 0.51
N TRP A 275 -24.63 -21.47 0.38
CA TRP A 275 -23.53 -21.16 -0.53
C TRP A 275 -22.23 -20.99 0.24
N ILE A 276 -21.24 -21.84 0.00
CA ILE A 276 -20.00 -21.89 0.78
C ILE A 276 -18.83 -21.43 -0.09
N GLU A 277 -18.05 -20.51 0.45
CA GLU A 277 -16.86 -19.96 -0.20
C GLU A 277 -15.60 -20.15 0.68
N PRO A 278 -14.47 -20.57 0.10
CA PRO A 278 -13.20 -20.70 0.82
C PRO A 278 -12.57 -19.34 1.14
N SER A 279 -11.50 -19.33 1.93
CA SER A 279 -10.64 -18.16 2.07
C SER A 279 -9.75 -17.98 0.85
N TYR A 280 -9.67 -16.75 0.32
CA TYR A 280 -8.95 -16.38 -0.92
C TYR A 280 -7.65 -15.58 -0.71
N GLY A 281 -7.38 -15.08 0.50
CA GLY A 281 -6.23 -14.20 0.76
C GLY A 281 -6.29 -12.77 0.17
N LEU A 282 -7.26 -12.48 -0.72
CA LEU A 282 -7.37 -11.25 -1.54
C LEU A 282 -7.36 -9.91 -0.77
N LEU A 283 -7.82 -9.90 0.49
CA LEU A 283 -7.89 -8.70 1.34
C LEU A 283 -6.88 -8.68 2.50
N ASN A 284 -6.15 -9.77 2.72
CA ASN A 284 -5.23 -9.91 3.85
C ASN A 284 -3.76 -9.71 3.45
N GLY A 285 -3.48 -9.43 2.17
CA GLY A 285 -2.13 -9.14 1.68
C GLY A 285 -1.13 -10.29 1.80
N LYS A 286 -1.58 -11.53 2.05
CA LYS A 286 -0.73 -12.72 2.16
C LYS A 286 -1.23 -13.82 1.24
N LEU A 287 -0.35 -14.32 0.37
CA LEU A 287 -0.58 -15.37 -0.64
C LEU A 287 -0.70 -16.79 -0.02
N GLY A 288 -1.19 -16.91 1.21
CA GLY A 288 -1.50 -18.18 1.84
C GLY A 288 -0.74 -18.47 3.15
N PRO A 289 -0.94 -19.69 3.70
CA PRO A 289 -1.76 -20.78 3.15
C PRO A 289 -3.25 -20.44 3.23
N ASN A 290 -4.01 -20.60 2.14
CA ASN A 290 -5.48 -20.55 2.18
C ASN A 290 -6.06 -21.91 1.75
N VAL A 291 -7.39 -21.97 1.64
CA VAL A 291 -8.14 -23.22 1.44
C VAL A 291 -8.92 -23.24 0.12
N SER A 292 -8.69 -22.29 -0.79
CA SER A 292 -9.47 -22.19 -2.03
C SER A 292 -9.01 -23.12 -3.13
N HIS A 293 -7.79 -23.65 -2.99
CA HIS A 293 -6.98 -24.27 -4.04
C HIS A 293 -6.36 -23.27 -5.03
N HIS A 294 -6.57 -21.96 -4.93
CA HIS A 294 -5.98 -21.03 -5.90
C HIS A 294 -4.44 -21.10 -5.93
N PRO A 295 -3.76 -21.18 -7.09
CA PRO A 295 -2.30 -21.11 -7.12
C PRO A 295 -1.77 -19.79 -6.53
N PRO A 296 -0.71 -19.77 -5.71
CA PRO A 296 0.28 -20.82 -5.50
C PRO A 296 -0.05 -21.78 -4.35
N GLU A 297 -1.26 -21.75 -3.80
CA GLU A 297 -1.63 -22.51 -2.60
C GLU A 297 -1.46 -24.02 -2.76
N ASP A 298 -1.18 -24.67 -1.64
CA ASP A 298 -1.04 -26.11 -1.57
C ASP A 298 -2.42 -26.78 -1.57
N LEU A 299 -2.62 -27.69 -2.53
CA LEU A 299 -3.85 -28.46 -2.70
C LEU A 299 -4.36 -29.17 -1.44
N ARG A 300 -3.46 -29.50 -0.51
CA ARG A 300 -3.81 -30.27 0.70
C ARG A 300 -4.71 -29.49 1.66
N PHE A 301 -4.59 -28.16 1.70
CA PHE A 301 -5.42 -27.33 2.59
C PHE A 301 -6.86 -27.27 2.09
N GLY A 302 -7.08 -27.11 0.78
CA GLY A 302 -8.43 -27.13 0.22
C GLY A 302 -9.04 -28.54 0.22
N ASP A 303 -8.27 -29.61 0.03
CA ASP A 303 -8.77 -30.99 0.18
C ASP A 303 -9.25 -31.25 1.60
N GLN A 304 -8.49 -30.79 2.60
CA GLN A 304 -8.94 -30.82 3.99
C GLN A 304 -10.27 -30.06 4.17
N PHE A 305 -10.39 -28.86 3.62
CA PHE A 305 -11.60 -28.05 3.72
C PHE A 305 -12.83 -28.71 3.10
N VAL A 306 -12.69 -29.29 1.90
CA VAL A 306 -13.76 -30.08 1.26
C VAL A 306 -14.19 -31.23 2.16
N GLY A 307 -13.22 -31.95 2.74
CA GLY A 307 -13.48 -33.04 3.68
C GLY A 307 -14.20 -32.58 4.94
N GLU A 308 -13.81 -31.45 5.53
CA GLU A 308 -14.44 -30.86 6.72
C GLU A 308 -15.90 -30.50 6.46
N VAL A 309 -16.19 -29.80 5.36
CA VAL A 309 -17.55 -29.39 4.98
C VAL A 309 -18.45 -30.61 4.76
N PHE A 310 -18.00 -31.57 3.96
CA PHE A 310 -18.78 -32.76 3.66
C PHE A 310 -18.97 -33.65 4.89
N ASN A 311 -17.93 -33.85 5.71
CA ASN A 311 -18.03 -34.67 6.91
C ASN A 311 -18.93 -34.02 7.98
N ALA A 312 -18.95 -32.68 8.09
CA ALA A 312 -19.90 -31.98 8.95
C ALA A 312 -21.35 -32.25 8.50
N LEU A 313 -21.64 -32.10 7.20
CA LEU A 313 -22.96 -32.38 6.61
C LEU A 313 -23.41 -33.82 6.85
N SER A 314 -22.56 -34.78 6.48
CA SER A 314 -22.88 -36.20 6.49
C SER A 314 -22.97 -36.80 7.91
N ALA A 315 -22.35 -36.16 8.90
CA ALA A 315 -22.46 -36.57 10.30
C ALA A 315 -23.88 -36.45 10.87
N ASN A 316 -24.68 -35.50 10.37
CA ASN A 316 -26.10 -35.40 10.71
C ASN A 316 -26.96 -36.09 9.65
N THR A 317 -27.32 -37.35 9.90
CA THR A 317 -28.11 -38.17 8.96
C THR A 317 -29.50 -37.58 8.65
N ALA A 318 -30.12 -36.86 9.60
CA ALA A 318 -31.43 -36.26 9.39
C ALA A 318 -31.37 -35.12 8.35
N VAL A 319 -30.31 -34.31 8.40
CA VAL A 319 -30.03 -33.25 7.42
C VAL A 319 -29.56 -33.87 6.10
N TRP A 320 -28.55 -34.74 6.14
CA TRP A 320 -27.95 -35.34 4.95
C TRP A 320 -28.95 -36.06 4.04
N ASN A 321 -29.94 -36.76 4.62
CA ASN A 321 -31.00 -37.44 3.87
C ASN A 321 -31.86 -36.51 3.02
N LYS A 322 -31.81 -35.20 3.25
CA LYS A 322 -32.55 -34.17 2.55
C LYS A 322 -31.65 -33.23 1.75
N THR A 323 -30.35 -33.53 1.67
CA THR A 323 -29.36 -32.62 1.08
C THR A 323 -28.86 -33.07 -0.29
N LEU A 324 -28.68 -32.11 -1.18
CA LEU A 324 -27.81 -32.19 -2.34
C LEU A 324 -26.56 -31.33 -2.08
N PHE A 325 -25.40 -31.95 -1.98
CA PHE A 325 -24.11 -31.27 -1.94
C PHE A 325 -23.52 -31.17 -3.34
N VAL A 326 -23.09 -29.97 -3.73
CA VAL A 326 -22.55 -29.63 -5.05
C VAL A 326 -21.17 -29.03 -4.85
N LEU A 327 -20.12 -29.74 -5.24
CA LEU A 327 -18.76 -29.21 -5.29
C LEU A 327 -18.48 -28.69 -6.70
N LEU A 328 -18.18 -27.39 -6.83
CA LEU A 328 -17.83 -26.73 -8.09
C LEU A 328 -16.51 -25.98 -7.97
N TYR A 329 -15.93 -25.68 -9.14
CA TYR A 329 -14.80 -24.77 -9.31
C TYR A 329 -15.20 -23.69 -10.29
N ASP A 330 -14.76 -22.46 -10.08
CA ASP A 330 -15.10 -21.32 -10.93
C ASP A 330 -14.46 -21.38 -12.32
N GLU A 331 -13.15 -21.58 -12.40
CA GLU A 331 -12.39 -21.67 -13.65
C GLU A 331 -11.16 -22.61 -13.49
N HIS A 332 -10.35 -22.75 -14.54
CA HIS A 332 -9.35 -23.81 -14.65
C HIS A 332 -7.98 -23.47 -14.05
N GLY A 333 -7.74 -22.21 -13.69
CA GLY A 333 -6.52 -21.73 -13.05
C GLY A 333 -5.28 -21.80 -13.91
N GLY A 334 -5.44 -21.83 -15.24
CA GLY A 334 -4.34 -22.02 -16.18
C GLY A 334 -3.81 -23.46 -16.26
N PHE A 335 -4.43 -24.41 -15.57
CA PHE A 335 -4.12 -25.84 -15.74
C PHE A 335 -4.76 -26.41 -16.99
N HIS A 336 -4.03 -27.30 -17.66
CA HIS A 336 -4.44 -27.92 -18.90
C HIS A 336 -5.71 -28.77 -18.74
N ASP A 337 -6.58 -28.73 -19.74
CA ASP A 337 -7.63 -29.72 -19.99
C ASP A 337 -7.69 -30.02 -21.49
N HIS A 338 -7.89 -31.28 -21.83
CA HIS A 338 -7.88 -31.74 -23.23
C HIS A 338 -9.22 -31.57 -23.96
N VAL A 339 -10.31 -31.20 -23.30
CA VAL A 339 -11.64 -31.12 -23.91
C VAL A 339 -11.94 -29.72 -24.42
N VAL A 340 -12.28 -29.63 -25.71
CA VAL A 340 -12.60 -28.37 -26.37
C VAL A 340 -13.89 -27.78 -25.78
N PRO A 341 -13.87 -26.54 -25.25
CA PRO A 341 -15.06 -25.88 -24.72
C PRO A 341 -16.15 -25.72 -25.78
N PRO A 342 -17.41 -26.08 -25.51
CA PRO A 342 -18.49 -25.99 -26.49
C PRO A 342 -18.94 -24.54 -26.73
N THR A 343 -19.67 -24.34 -27.83
CA THR A 343 -20.37 -23.07 -28.11
C THR A 343 -21.68 -22.98 -27.34
N CYS A 344 -22.14 -21.77 -27.07
CA CYS A 344 -23.29 -21.54 -26.20
C CYS A 344 -24.10 -20.27 -26.57
N VAL A 345 -25.27 -20.16 -25.94
CA VAL A 345 -26.30 -19.13 -26.22
C VAL A 345 -25.92 -17.78 -25.62
N ALA A 346 -25.44 -16.84 -26.42
CA ALA A 346 -24.95 -15.53 -25.98
C ALA A 346 -25.81 -14.84 -24.90
N THR A 347 -25.16 -14.24 -23.89
CA THR A 347 -25.82 -13.48 -22.81
C THR A 347 -25.96 -11.99 -23.10
N GLY A 348 -25.27 -11.48 -24.12
CA GLY A 348 -25.31 -10.08 -24.51
C GLY A 348 -24.42 -9.79 -25.71
N SER A 349 -24.47 -8.55 -26.21
CA SER A 349 -23.67 -8.08 -27.35
C SER A 349 -22.51 -7.16 -26.97
N THR A 350 -22.46 -6.70 -25.72
CA THR A 350 -21.44 -5.78 -25.19
C THR A 350 -20.47 -6.51 -24.28
N VAL A 351 -19.17 -6.32 -24.49
CA VAL A 351 -18.11 -6.84 -23.63
C VAL A 351 -16.93 -5.88 -23.60
N ASP A 352 -16.16 -5.87 -22.51
CA ASP A 352 -14.98 -5.05 -22.28
C ASP A 352 -13.67 -5.56 -22.94
N VAL A 353 -13.76 -6.64 -23.72
CA VAL A 353 -12.62 -7.21 -24.48
C VAL A 353 -12.92 -7.34 -25.99
N PRO A 354 -11.90 -7.43 -26.86
CA PRO A 354 -12.11 -7.66 -28.29
C PRO A 354 -12.62 -9.08 -28.62
N TRP A 355 -13.92 -9.33 -28.50
CA TRP A 355 -14.55 -10.61 -28.85
C TRP A 355 -15.67 -10.42 -29.88
N LYS A 356 -15.47 -10.97 -31.09
CA LYS A 356 -16.48 -11.05 -32.14
C LYS A 356 -17.59 -12.04 -31.73
N ASN A 357 -18.81 -11.54 -31.56
CA ASN A 357 -19.96 -12.27 -31.00
C ASN A 357 -19.68 -12.77 -29.58
N PRO A 358 -19.66 -11.86 -28.59
CA PRO A 358 -19.25 -12.20 -27.23
C PRO A 358 -20.17 -13.22 -26.57
N PHE A 359 -19.62 -13.94 -25.58
CA PHE A 359 -20.35 -14.93 -24.77
C PHE A 359 -20.92 -16.13 -25.57
N THR A 360 -20.39 -16.41 -26.76
CA THR A 360 -20.82 -17.53 -27.62
C THR A 360 -20.03 -18.82 -27.43
N ARG A 361 -19.06 -18.84 -26.50
CA ARG A 361 -18.25 -20.01 -26.17
C ARG A 361 -18.05 -20.08 -24.65
N LEU A 362 -18.05 -21.29 -24.10
CA LEU A 362 -17.70 -21.55 -22.71
C LEU A 362 -16.17 -21.51 -22.51
N GLY A 363 -15.72 -21.47 -21.26
CA GLY A 363 -14.32 -21.61 -20.91
C GLY A 363 -13.89 -23.06 -20.71
N VAL A 364 -12.68 -23.25 -20.19
CA VAL A 364 -12.06 -24.58 -19.99
C VAL A 364 -12.89 -25.42 -19.01
N ARG A 365 -12.82 -26.74 -19.16
CA ARG A 365 -13.55 -27.69 -18.30
C ARG A 365 -13.04 -27.64 -16.86
N VAL A 366 -13.96 -27.69 -15.89
CA VAL A 366 -13.68 -27.59 -14.45
C VAL A 366 -14.28 -28.77 -13.69
N PRO A 367 -13.75 -29.15 -12.50
CA PRO A 367 -14.30 -30.21 -11.67
C PRO A 367 -15.71 -29.88 -11.18
N ALA A 368 -16.58 -30.89 -11.23
CA ALA A 368 -17.91 -30.85 -10.61
C ALA A 368 -18.29 -32.23 -10.04
N ILE A 369 -18.67 -32.26 -8.75
CA ILE A 369 -19.13 -33.48 -8.08
C ILE A 369 -20.47 -33.21 -7.38
N LEU A 370 -21.44 -34.09 -7.61
CA LEU A 370 -22.77 -34.06 -6.99
C LEU A 370 -22.87 -35.20 -5.99
N ALA A 371 -23.08 -34.88 -4.71
CA ALA A 371 -23.19 -35.87 -3.63
C ALA A 371 -24.53 -35.75 -2.91
N SER A 372 -25.23 -36.88 -2.81
CA SER A 372 -26.52 -36.99 -2.12
C SER A 372 -26.85 -38.47 -1.93
N PRO A 373 -27.58 -38.88 -0.88
CA PRO A 373 -28.05 -40.26 -0.76
C PRO A 373 -29.02 -40.64 -1.89
N TRP A 374 -29.56 -39.66 -2.61
CA TRP A 374 -30.47 -39.85 -3.73
C TRP A 374 -29.76 -40.02 -5.08
N LEU A 375 -28.43 -39.94 -5.13
CA LEU A 375 -27.65 -40.06 -6.36
C LEU A 375 -27.01 -41.44 -6.50
N LYS A 376 -26.85 -41.90 -7.74
CA LYS A 376 -26.06 -43.09 -8.08
C LYS A 376 -24.59 -42.68 -8.25
N PRO A 377 -23.64 -43.38 -7.61
CA PRO A 377 -22.22 -43.17 -7.86
C PRO A 377 -21.89 -43.42 -9.33
N GLY A 378 -20.90 -42.69 -9.87
CA GLY A 378 -20.45 -42.84 -11.26
C GLY A 378 -20.48 -41.53 -12.04
N LEU A 379 -20.78 -41.60 -13.33
CA LEU A 379 -20.79 -40.45 -14.25
C LEU A 379 -22.23 -40.08 -14.65
N ILE A 380 -22.43 -38.83 -15.04
CA ILE A 380 -23.65 -38.42 -15.75
C ILE A 380 -23.58 -38.98 -17.18
N PRO A 381 -24.50 -39.83 -17.65
CA PRO A 381 -24.39 -40.41 -18.99
C PRO A 381 -24.73 -39.40 -20.09
N TRP A 382 -23.98 -39.44 -21.21
CA TRP A 382 -24.26 -38.69 -22.44
C TRP A 382 -24.59 -39.62 -23.62
N THR A 383 -25.46 -39.15 -24.53
CA THR A 383 -26.02 -39.92 -25.66
C THR A 383 -25.36 -39.61 -27.01
N GLY A 384 -24.14 -39.06 -26.99
CA GLY A 384 -23.27 -38.91 -28.17
C GLY A 384 -23.20 -37.52 -28.82
N ASN A 385 -24.15 -36.60 -28.56
CA ASN A 385 -24.00 -35.20 -28.99
C ASN A 385 -23.29 -34.37 -27.91
N VAL A 386 -21.97 -34.52 -27.85
CA VAL A 386 -21.10 -33.90 -26.84
C VAL A 386 -21.08 -32.37 -26.87
N GLN A 387 -21.47 -31.74 -27.99
CA GLN A 387 -21.60 -30.29 -28.10
C GLN A 387 -22.91 -29.78 -27.48
N ALA A 388 -23.99 -30.55 -27.55
CA ALA A 388 -25.29 -30.18 -26.98
C ALA A 388 -25.50 -30.68 -25.55
N GLN A 389 -24.73 -31.68 -25.09
CA GLN A 389 -24.80 -32.23 -23.73
C GLN A 389 -23.58 -31.82 -22.92
N HIS A 390 -23.67 -30.64 -22.32
CA HIS A 390 -22.66 -30.04 -21.45
C HIS A 390 -23.35 -29.27 -20.32
N TYR A 391 -22.61 -29.03 -19.25
CA TYR A 391 -23.02 -28.19 -18.13
C TYR A 391 -22.03 -27.04 -17.97
N ASP A 392 -22.50 -25.96 -17.37
CA ASP A 392 -21.71 -24.81 -16.95
C ASP A 392 -22.32 -24.23 -15.67
N HIS A 393 -21.79 -23.13 -15.15
CA HIS A 393 -22.30 -22.56 -13.89
C HIS A 393 -23.77 -22.14 -13.96
N THR A 394 -24.28 -21.82 -15.16
CA THR A 394 -25.71 -21.54 -15.33
C THR A 394 -26.60 -22.78 -15.27
N SER A 395 -26.02 -23.97 -15.40
CA SER A 395 -26.71 -25.25 -15.18
C SER A 395 -27.09 -25.44 -13.70
N LEU A 396 -26.27 -24.94 -12.77
CA LEU A 396 -26.64 -24.88 -11.35
C LEU A 396 -27.84 -23.95 -11.16
N LEU A 397 -27.80 -22.74 -11.73
CA LEU A 397 -28.89 -21.77 -11.65
C LEU A 397 -30.19 -22.33 -12.23
N ALA A 398 -30.12 -22.99 -13.38
CA ALA A 398 -31.26 -23.65 -14.01
C ALA A 398 -31.88 -24.76 -13.14
N PHE A 399 -31.05 -25.51 -12.38
CA PHE A 399 -31.55 -26.46 -11.38
C PHE A 399 -32.20 -25.75 -10.20
N LEU A 400 -31.55 -24.73 -9.63
CA LEU A 400 -32.08 -23.99 -8.48
C LEU A 400 -33.42 -23.32 -8.82
N CYS A 401 -33.53 -22.70 -9.99
CA CYS A 401 -34.79 -22.12 -10.45
C CYS A 401 -35.90 -23.18 -10.55
N ASP A 402 -35.63 -24.35 -11.14
CA ASP A 402 -36.67 -25.38 -11.28
C ASP A 402 -37.01 -26.05 -9.94
N HIS A 403 -36.02 -26.22 -9.07
CA HIS A 403 -36.20 -26.80 -7.73
C HIS A 403 -37.07 -25.90 -6.84
N PHE A 404 -36.76 -24.60 -6.81
CA PHE A 404 -37.47 -23.59 -6.03
C PHE A 404 -38.65 -22.93 -6.78
N LYS A 405 -39.00 -23.42 -7.98
CA LYS A 405 -40.09 -22.91 -8.82
C LYS A 405 -39.97 -21.41 -9.15
N LEU A 406 -38.75 -20.94 -9.39
CA LEU A 406 -38.41 -19.56 -9.77
C LEU A 406 -38.32 -19.40 -11.29
N PRO A 407 -38.59 -18.21 -11.84
CA PRO A 407 -38.51 -17.97 -13.28
C PRO A 407 -37.06 -17.90 -13.77
N ARG A 408 -36.61 -18.90 -14.57
CA ARG A 408 -35.29 -18.89 -15.21
C ARG A 408 -34.99 -17.62 -16.00
N SER A 409 -36.02 -17.00 -16.60
CA SER A 409 -35.89 -15.77 -17.40
C SER A 409 -35.38 -14.57 -16.58
N ALA A 410 -35.52 -14.60 -15.25
CA ALA A 410 -34.99 -13.54 -14.38
C ALA A 410 -33.46 -13.48 -14.39
N LEU A 411 -32.78 -14.60 -14.70
CA LEU A 411 -31.31 -14.72 -14.73
C LEU A 411 -30.76 -14.80 -16.16
N GLY A 412 -31.57 -14.46 -17.17
CA GLY A 412 -31.14 -14.27 -18.54
C GLY A 412 -31.17 -15.49 -19.47
N PRO A 413 -30.85 -15.29 -20.76
CA PRO A 413 -31.07 -16.28 -21.82
C PRO A 413 -30.21 -17.54 -21.69
N ARG A 414 -29.01 -17.42 -21.09
CA ARG A 414 -28.14 -18.59 -20.84
C ARG A 414 -28.79 -19.55 -19.84
N VAL A 415 -29.33 -19.04 -18.72
CA VAL A 415 -30.02 -19.87 -17.72
C VAL A 415 -31.29 -20.51 -18.28
N VAL A 416 -32.02 -19.79 -19.15
CA VAL A 416 -33.20 -20.35 -19.84
C VAL A 416 -32.81 -21.53 -20.73
N ALA A 417 -31.71 -21.42 -21.48
CA ALA A 417 -31.25 -22.46 -22.40
C ALA A 417 -30.44 -23.58 -21.72
N ALA A 418 -29.97 -23.37 -20.49
CA ALA A 418 -29.10 -24.31 -19.80
C ALA A 418 -29.80 -25.64 -19.51
N GLN A 419 -29.11 -26.72 -19.86
CA GLN A 419 -29.43 -28.05 -19.35
C GLN A 419 -29.00 -28.12 -17.88
N HIS A 420 -29.68 -28.94 -17.09
CA HIS A 420 -29.28 -29.12 -15.69
C HIS A 420 -29.42 -30.59 -15.28
N PHE A 421 -28.54 -30.99 -14.37
CA PHE A 421 -28.34 -32.37 -13.92
C PHE A 421 -29.58 -32.97 -13.22
N GLY A 422 -30.55 -32.16 -12.80
CA GLY A 422 -31.83 -32.62 -12.27
C GLY A 422 -32.56 -33.57 -13.23
N ASN A 423 -32.44 -33.34 -14.55
CA ASN A 423 -33.11 -34.16 -15.56
C ASN A 423 -32.31 -35.41 -15.95
N ALA A 424 -31.06 -35.55 -15.47
CA ALA A 424 -30.22 -36.69 -15.79
C ALA A 424 -30.70 -37.98 -15.08
N PRO A 425 -30.47 -39.17 -15.66
CA PRO A 425 -30.90 -40.45 -15.08
C PRO A 425 -29.98 -40.95 -13.94
N ILE A 426 -29.53 -40.02 -13.09
CA ILE A 426 -28.60 -40.26 -11.98
C ILE A 426 -29.33 -40.40 -10.63
N TRP A 427 -30.60 -40.04 -10.57
CA TRP A 427 -31.41 -40.07 -9.35
C TRP A 427 -31.94 -41.47 -9.03
N ARG A 428 -32.03 -41.77 -7.73
CA ARG A 428 -32.66 -42.96 -7.15
C ARG A 428 -34.13 -42.65 -6.84
N THR A 429 -34.95 -43.69 -6.80
CA THR A 429 -36.36 -43.61 -6.38
C THR A 429 -36.53 -43.54 -4.86
N ALA A 430 -35.49 -43.92 -4.11
CA ALA A 430 -35.42 -43.88 -2.64
C ALA A 430 -33.99 -43.52 -2.22
N PRO A 431 -33.79 -42.90 -1.04
CA PRO A 431 -32.46 -42.57 -0.57
C PRO A 431 -31.69 -43.86 -0.28
N GLY A 432 -30.37 -43.84 -0.51
CA GLY A 432 -29.49 -44.94 -0.17
C GLY A 432 -29.57 -45.29 1.32
N VAL A 433 -29.65 -46.57 1.64
CA VAL A 433 -29.81 -47.08 3.02
C VAL A 433 -28.48 -47.16 3.79
N THR A 434 -27.36 -47.00 3.10
CA THR A 434 -26.01 -46.99 3.67
C THR A 434 -25.69 -45.62 4.25
N ALA A 435 -25.13 -45.60 5.46
CA ALA A 435 -24.56 -44.38 6.05
C ALA A 435 -23.56 -43.75 5.08
N ALA A 436 -23.53 -42.41 5.04
CA ALA A 436 -22.60 -41.67 4.21
C ALA A 436 -21.14 -42.05 4.57
N PRO A 437 -20.25 -42.18 3.58
CA PRO A 437 -18.86 -42.47 3.85
C PRO A 437 -18.24 -41.28 4.60
N LYS A 438 -17.50 -41.55 5.68
CA LYS A 438 -16.63 -40.53 6.27
C LYS A 438 -15.43 -40.37 5.35
N LEU A 439 -15.27 -39.18 4.76
CA LEU A 439 -14.13 -38.88 3.91
C LEU A 439 -12.88 -38.76 4.77
N ALA A 440 -11.80 -39.42 4.36
CA ALA A 440 -10.48 -39.09 4.86
C ALA A 440 -10.12 -37.69 4.34
N ALA A 441 -9.45 -36.90 5.16
CA ALA A 441 -8.98 -35.57 4.81
C ALA A 441 -7.47 -35.54 4.93
N THR A 442 -6.80 -34.77 4.07
CA THR A 442 -5.37 -34.57 4.21
C THR A 442 -5.05 -33.92 5.56
N VAL A 443 -4.11 -34.50 6.31
CA VAL A 443 -3.64 -33.91 7.57
C VAL A 443 -2.62 -32.82 7.23
N VAL A 444 -3.01 -31.57 7.45
CA VAL A 444 -2.13 -30.40 7.37
C VAL A 444 -1.85 -29.87 8.79
N PRO A 445 -0.73 -29.16 9.06
CA PRO A 445 -0.51 -28.52 10.35
C PRO A 445 -1.73 -27.71 10.75
N SER A 446 -2.12 -27.82 12.03
CA SER A 446 -3.34 -27.23 12.58
C SER A 446 -3.53 -25.79 12.08
N ARG A 447 -4.75 -25.47 11.61
CA ARG A 447 -5.15 -24.09 11.27
C ARG A 447 -5.03 -23.13 12.47
N VAL A 448 -4.90 -23.67 13.69
CA VAL A 448 -4.66 -22.93 14.93
C VAL A 448 -3.26 -22.32 14.90
N GLY A 449 -3.20 -21.00 14.66
CA GLY A 449 -1.95 -20.23 14.55
C GLY A 449 -1.69 -19.65 13.16
N LEU A 450 -2.45 -20.06 12.14
CA LEU A 450 -2.55 -19.30 10.90
C LEU A 450 -3.47 -18.09 11.15
N PRO A 451 -3.24 -16.90 10.56
CA PRO A 451 -4.07 -15.71 10.74
C PRO A 451 -5.48 -15.82 10.11
N LEU A 452 -5.99 -17.05 9.97
CA LEU A 452 -7.18 -17.47 9.25
C LEU A 452 -8.37 -17.78 10.16
N ILE A 453 -8.16 -17.84 11.48
CA ILE A 453 -9.29 -17.87 12.43
C ILE A 453 -9.81 -16.45 12.52
N GLU A 454 -10.99 -16.22 11.92
CA GLU A 454 -11.87 -15.05 12.05
C GLU A 454 -11.27 -13.95 12.93
N SER A 455 -10.42 -13.12 12.33
CA SER A 455 -9.83 -11.99 13.04
C SER A 455 -10.94 -10.99 13.33
N GLU A 456 -10.82 -10.21 14.41
CA GLU A 456 -11.74 -9.10 14.69
C GLU A 456 -11.88 -8.18 13.47
N LEU A 457 -10.84 -8.06 12.64
CA LEU A 457 -10.82 -7.33 11.37
C LEU A 457 -11.77 -7.94 10.31
N ALA A 458 -11.88 -9.26 10.24
CA ALA A 458 -12.84 -9.94 9.38
C ALA A 458 -14.27 -9.62 9.84
N THR A 459 -14.59 -9.78 11.12
CA THR A 459 -15.91 -9.45 11.69
C THR A 459 -16.29 -7.98 11.47
N GLN A 460 -15.34 -7.05 11.63
CA GLN A 460 -15.55 -5.62 11.38
C GLN A 460 -15.72 -5.30 9.88
N SER A 461 -14.99 -5.98 8.99
CA SER A 461 -15.12 -5.81 7.53
C SER A 461 -16.50 -6.30 7.04
N ARG A 462 -17.04 -7.37 7.64
CA ARG A 462 -18.42 -7.83 7.41
C ARG A 462 -19.45 -6.77 7.83
N GLN A 463 -19.30 -6.19 9.01
CA GLN A 463 -20.18 -5.13 9.51
C GLN A 463 -20.23 -3.90 8.58
N VAL A 464 -19.10 -3.51 7.99
CA VAL A 464 -19.02 -2.39 7.05
C VAL A 464 -19.71 -2.73 5.71
N VAL A 465 -19.51 -3.94 5.20
CA VAL A 465 -20.16 -4.43 3.97
C VAL A 465 -21.66 -4.49 4.15
N ASP A 466 -22.14 -5.11 5.23
CA ASP A 466 -23.57 -5.32 5.54
C ASP A 466 -24.30 -3.98 5.76
N SER A 467 -23.64 -3.02 6.41
CA SER A 467 -24.20 -1.68 6.65
C SER A 467 -24.27 -0.83 5.37
N ALA A 468 -23.25 -0.91 4.50
CA ALA A 468 -23.18 -0.13 3.26
C ALA A 468 -24.20 -0.57 2.21
N THR A 469 -24.66 -1.82 2.28
CA THR A 469 -25.50 -2.45 1.27
C THR A 469 -26.96 -2.59 1.70
N GLY A 470 -27.25 -2.78 3.00
CA GLY A 470 -28.61 -2.64 3.54
C GLY A 470 -29.21 -1.24 3.31
N TYR A 471 -28.37 -0.20 3.31
CA TYR A 471 -28.74 1.16 2.90
C TYR A 471 -29.14 1.26 1.41
N LEU A 472 -28.56 0.43 0.54
CA LEU A 472 -28.85 0.40 -0.90
C LEU A 472 -30.09 -0.44 -1.24
N ASP A 473 -30.44 -1.42 -0.39
CA ASP A 473 -31.67 -2.23 -0.50
C ASP A 473 -32.91 -1.56 0.14
N GLY A 474 -32.78 -0.32 0.62
CA GLY A 474 -33.89 0.47 1.16
C GLY A 474 -34.32 0.07 2.58
N LEU A 475 -33.46 -0.62 3.33
CA LEU A 475 -33.71 -1.06 4.70
C LEU A 475 -33.24 0.00 5.72
N ASP A 476 -33.87 0.02 6.91
CA ASP A 476 -33.54 0.95 7.99
C ASP A 476 -32.13 0.68 8.56
N PRO A 477 -31.16 1.62 8.41
CA PRO A 477 -29.78 1.45 8.86
C PRO A 477 -29.65 1.21 10.37
N GLU A 478 -30.56 1.78 11.17
CA GLU A 478 -30.48 1.70 12.63
C GLU A 478 -30.90 0.30 13.14
N GLN A 479 -31.83 -0.34 12.45
CA GLN A 479 -32.36 -1.66 12.81
C GLN A 479 -31.42 -2.80 12.37
N ILE A 480 -30.73 -2.65 11.25
CA ILE A 480 -29.69 -3.59 10.78
C ILE A 480 -28.49 -3.58 11.73
N TRP A 481 -28.02 -2.40 12.12
CA TRP A 481 -26.93 -2.26 13.10
C TRP A 481 -27.27 -2.91 14.44
N LYS A 482 -28.49 -2.69 14.96
CA LYS A 482 -28.96 -3.31 16.21
C LYS A 482 -29.01 -4.84 16.13
N SER A 483 -29.44 -5.38 14.99
CA SER A 483 -29.55 -6.83 14.77
C SER A 483 -28.17 -7.49 14.69
N SER A 484 -27.22 -6.88 13.97
CA SER A 484 -25.84 -7.37 13.88
C SER A 484 -25.08 -7.22 15.20
N ALA A 485 -25.29 -6.13 15.95
CA ALA A 485 -24.68 -5.92 17.27
C ALA A 485 -25.20 -6.92 18.33
N GLN A 486 -26.49 -7.27 18.29
CA GLN A 486 -27.07 -8.31 19.16
C GLN A 486 -26.51 -9.70 18.86
N TRP A 487 -26.30 -10.03 17.58
CA TRP A 487 -25.70 -11.31 17.17
C TRP A 487 -24.24 -11.44 17.62
N VAL A 488 -23.42 -10.39 17.44
CA VAL A 488 -22.01 -10.36 17.89
C VAL A 488 -21.89 -10.47 19.41
N SER A 489 -22.78 -9.80 20.15
CA SER A 489 -22.83 -9.90 21.62
C SER A 489 -23.19 -11.31 22.08
N GLY A 490 -24.09 -12.01 21.36
CA GLY A 490 -24.41 -13.41 21.60
C GLY A 490 -23.28 -14.38 21.27
N PHE A 491 -22.54 -14.16 20.18
CA PHE A 491 -21.40 -14.97 19.76
C PHE A 491 -20.23 -14.90 20.76
N LEU A 492 -19.87 -13.70 21.21
CA LEU A 492 -18.81 -13.47 22.21
C LEU A 492 -19.19 -14.02 23.60
N GLY A 493 -20.49 -13.96 23.95
CA GLY A 493 -21.03 -14.54 25.18
C GLY A 493 -21.00 -16.08 25.23
N ASN A 494 -21.03 -16.75 24.08
CA ASN A 494 -21.01 -18.22 24.00
C ASN A 494 -19.59 -18.80 24.09
N ARG A 495 -18.56 -18.12 23.55
CA ARG A 495 -17.15 -18.55 23.70
C ARG A 495 -16.62 -18.44 25.13
N SER A 496 -17.04 -17.40 25.85
CA SER A 496 -16.68 -17.20 27.26
C SER A 496 -17.26 -18.28 28.19
N ARG A 497 -18.35 -18.97 27.78
CA ARG A 497 -18.87 -20.17 28.49
C ARG A 497 -18.23 -21.48 28.08
N ALA A 498 -17.80 -21.63 26.83
CA ALA A 498 -17.18 -22.86 26.33
C ALA A 498 -15.76 -23.11 26.92
N LEU A 499 -15.04 -22.05 27.29
CA LEU A 499 -13.72 -22.12 27.93
C LEU A 499 -13.76 -22.42 29.44
N ALA A 500 -14.94 -22.58 30.03
CA ALA A 500 -15.13 -22.88 31.45
C ALA A 500 -15.33 -24.38 31.76
N ASP A 501 -15.27 -25.27 30.74
CA ASP A 501 -15.41 -26.72 30.92
C ASP A 501 -14.06 -27.37 31.34
N PRO A 502 -13.94 -27.88 32.58
CA PRO A 502 -12.70 -28.47 33.09
C PRO A 502 -12.23 -29.71 32.31
N ALA A 503 -13.09 -30.34 31.51
CA ALA A 503 -12.74 -31.55 30.76
C ALA A 503 -11.76 -31.30 29.60
N GLN A 504 -11.66 -30.07 29.07
CA GLN A 504 -10.72 -29.73 28.00
C GLN A 504 -9.33 -29.30 28.50
N ALA A 505 -9.17 -28.99 29.79
CA ALA A 505 -7.91 -28.52 30.37
C ALA A 505 -6.83 -29.63 30.50
N ALA A 506 -7.20 -30.90 30.31
CA ALA A 506 -6.30 -32.04 30.51
C ALA A 506 -5.41 -32.40 29.28
N LEU A 507 -5.52 -31.68 28.15
CA LEU A 507 -4.88 -32.06 26.88
C LEU A 507 -3.69 -31.17 26.44
N THR A 508 -3.16 -30.30 27.29
CA THR A 508 -2.00 -29.44 26.98
C THR A 508 -0.80 -29.73 27.90
N PRO A 509 0.34 -30.25 27.38
CA PRO A 509 1.56 -30.36 28.17
C PRO A 509 2.52 -29.20 27.85
N ALA A 510 2.48 -28.14 28.66
CA ALA A 510 3.62 -27.27 28.96
C ALA A 510 3.24 -26.31 30.10
N ALA A 511 3.90 -26.44 31.26
CA ALA A 511 3.77 -25.44 32.31
C ALA A 511 4.30 -24.08 31.80
N PRO A 512 3.61 -22.95 32.02
CA PRO A 512 4.05 -21.66 31.53
C PRO A 512 5.32 -21.18 32.25
N SER A 513 6.25 -20.58 31.51
CA SER A 513 7.38 -19.84 32.07
C SER A 513 6.89 -18.62 32.86
N ALA A 514 7.77 -18.06 33.71
CA ALA A 514 7.47 -16.93 34.60
C ALA A 514 6.96 -15.64 33.89
N ASP A 515 6.95 -15.61 32.57
CA ASP A 515 6.47 -14.50 31.73
C ASP A 515 5.05 -14.66 31.19
N SER A 516 4.33 -15.72 31.55
CA SER A 516 2.96 -15.94 31.06
C SER A 516 1.96 -14.91 31.59
N LEU A 517 0.94 -14.62 30.77
CA LEU A 517 -0.21 -13.76 31.11
C LEU A 517 -0.85 -14.20 32.44
N GLU A 518 -0.82 -15.49 32.74
CA GLU A 518 -1.38 -16.10 33.95
C GLU A 518 -0.56 -15.80 35.22
N ALA A 519 0.78 -15.79 35.13
CA ALA A 519 1.67 -15.35 36.22
C ALA A 519 1.57 -13.84 36.47
N LYS A 520 1.34 -13.06 35.41
CA LYS A 520 1.09 -11.61 35.46
C LYS A 520 -0.28 -11.30 36.07
N LEU A 521 -1.31 -12.11 35.77
CA LEU A 521 -2.65 -12.03 36.37
C LEU A 521 -2.65 -12.39 37.86
N ARG A 522 -1.87 -13.39 38.30
CA ARG A 522 -1.69 -13.69 39.73
C ARG A 522 -0.95 -12.57 40.48
N ARG A 523 0.09 -11.98 39.88
CA ARG A 523 0.77 -10.80 40.44
C ARG A 523 -0.16 -9.58 40.52
N LEU A 524 -1.05 -9.41 39.54
CA LEU A 524 -2.10 -8.39 39.55
C LEU A 524 -3.12 -8.64 40.66
N GLN A 525 -3.55 -9.88 40.91
CA GLN A 525 -4.41 -10.22 42.05
C GLN A 525 -3.72 -9.94 43.39
N ASP A 526 -2.43 -10.29 43.54
CA ASP A 526 -1.67 -10.00 44.76
C ASP A 526 -1.43 -8.49 44.99
N LEU A 527 -1.23 -7.72 43.91
CA LEU A 527 -1.06 -6.26 43.93
C LEU A 527 -2.39 -5.52 44.20
N MET A 528 -3.52 -6.05 43.73
CA MET A 528 -4.84 -5.47 44.01
C MET A 528 -5.26 -5.68 45.47
N VAL A 529 -4.76 -6.72 46.14
CA VAL A 529 -4.99 -6.95 47.58
C VAL A 529 -4.09 -6.06 48.46
N THR A 530 -2.92 -5.63 47.98
CA THR A 530 -1.99 -4.76 48.74
C THR A 530 -2.20 -3.26 48.54
N ALA A 531 -3.04 -2.83 47.60
CA ALA A 531 -3.30 -1.41 47.33
C ALA A 531 -4.31 -0.73 48.30
N GLN A 532 -4.97 -1.49 49.19
CA GLN A 532 -5.78 -0.91 50.26
C GLN A 532 -4.96 -0.68 51.52
N GLY A 533 -4.24 0.45 51.53
CA GLY A 533 -3.83 1.10 52.76
C GLY A 533 -2.34 1.34 52.87
N GLN A 534 -1.90 2.53 52.47
CA GLN A 534 -0.96 3.32 53.27
C GLN A 534 -0.89 4.78 52.78
N ALA A 535 -1.19 5.71 53.69
CA ALA A 535 -1.05 7.14 53.49
C ALA A 535 0.42 7.55 53.63
N VAL A 536 0.96 8.27 52.65
CA VAL A 536 2.33 8.80 52.68
C VAL A 536 2.31 10.30 53.04
N ARG A 537 3.10 10.66 54.06
CA ARG A 537 3.28 12.03 54.58
C ARG A 537 4.19 12.88 53.66
N PRO A 538 4.01 14.22 53.63
CA PRO A 538 4.84 15.12 52.82
C PRO A 538 6.23 15.36 53.43
N VAL A 539 7.25 15.44 52.56
CA VAL A 539 8.63 15.80 52.89
C VAL A 539 8.90 17.27 52.54
N ALA A 540 9.58 17.99 53.45
CA ALA A 540 9.82 19.43 53.39
C ALA A 540 10.90 19.85 52.36
N VAL A 541 10.71 21.06 51.81
CA VAL A 541 11.60 21.75 50.86
C VAL A 541 12.59 22.67 51.60
N PRO A 542 13.88 22.73 51.24
CA PRO A 542 14.79 23.76 51.73
C PRO A 542 14.83 25.02 50.85
N ALA A 543 15.00 26.17 51.49
CA ALA A 543 14.82 27.50 50.93
C ALA A 543 16.10 28.21 50.43
N SER A 544 15.87 29.15 49.51
CA SER A 544 16.59 30.42 49.24
C SER A 544 17.81 30.41 48.30
N LYS A 545 17.82 31.32 47.31
CA LYS A 545 18.30 32.71 47.47
C LYS A 545 17.90 33.61 46.29
N ALA A 546 17.48 34.83 46.63
CA ALA A 546 17.11 35.92 45.73
C ALA A 546 18.33 36.72 45.26
N LEU A 547 18.26 37.33 44.07
CA LEU A 547 19.09 38.47 43.67
C LEU A 547 18.34 39.40 42.68
N ALA A 548 18.08 40.62 43.17
CA ALA A 548 18.02 41.95 42.55
C ALA A 548 17.21 42.23 41.25
N GLU A 549 16.23 43.15 41.39
CA GLU A 549 15.66 43.96 40.29
C GLU A 549 16.64 45.08 39.83
N PRO A 550 16.46 45.65 38.61
CA PRO A 550 15.62 46.86 38.52
C PRO A 550 14.84 47.04 37.19
N GLY A 551 13.62 47.57 37.30
CA GLY A 551 13.22 48.78 36.55
C GLY A 551 12.24 48.66 35.37
N ALA A 552 11.17 49.46 35.49
CA ALA A 552 10.18 49.92 34.50
C ALA A 552 8.86 49.11 34.42
N GLU A 553 7.91 49.49 35.28
CA GLU A 553 6.49 49.13 35.19
C GLU A 553 5.89 49.62 33.86
N VAL A 554 5.83 48.71 32.89
CA VAL A 554 4.78 48.71 31.88
C VAL A 554 3.64 47.90 32.49
N ALA A 555 2.48 48.52 32.69
CA ALA A 555 1.30 47.83 33.21
C ALA A 555 1.08 46.50 32.43
N PRO A 556 0.99 45.35 33.12
CA PRO A 556 0.98 44.05 32.45
C PRO A 556 -0.25 43.98 31.55
N THR A 557 -0.01 43.79 30.24
CA THR A 557 -1.08 43.49 29.29
C THR A 557 -1.73 42.19 29.75
N ARG A 558 -3.03 42.27 30.07
CA ARG A 558 -3.85 41.14 30.53
C ARG A 558 -3.67 39.96 29.58
N LEU A 559 -3.08 38.87 30.07
CA LEU A 559 -2.73 37.69 29.29
C LEU A 559 -4.00 36.90 28.97
N ARG A 560 -4.29 36.73 27.67
CA ARG A 560 -5.40 35.92 27.17
C ARG A 560 -4.89 34.77 26.29
N VAL A 561 -5.45 33.59 26.49
CA VAL A 561 -5.06 32.35 25.83
C VAL A 561 -6.25 31.77 25.07
N LEU A 562 -6.09 31.55 23.77
CA LEU A 562 -7.09 30.89 22.94
C LEU A 562 -6.64 29.45 22.63
N CYS A 563 -7.51 28.48 22.88
CA CYS A 563 -7.26 27.06 22.65
C CYS A 563 -8.09 26.55 21.47
N LEU A 564 -7.42 25.92 20.50
CA LEU A 564 -7.97 25.32 19.30
C LEU A 564 -7.83 23.79 19.41
N PRO A 565 -8.87 23.06 19.83
CA PRO A 565 -8.85 21.61 19.91
C PRO A 565 -8.89 20.96 18.52
N GLY A 566 -8.59 19.66 18.46
CA GLY A 566 -8.91 18.82 17.30
C GLY A 566 -10.40 18.44 17.24
N VAL A 567 -10.78 17.64 16.24
CA VAL A 567 -12.15 17.13 16.09
C VAL A 567 -12.23 15.78 16.79
N GLY A 568 -13.14 15.65 17.74
CA GLY A 568 -13.23 14.46 18.61
C GLY A 568 -13.75 14.70 20.03
N PHE A 569 -14.30 15.87 20.34
CA PHE A 569 -14.82 16.14 21.69
C PHE A 569 -16.29 16.55 21.61
N THR A 570 -17.18 15.55 21.61
CA THR A 570 -18.63 15.76 21.57
C THR A 570 -19.12 16.64 22.72
N PRO A 571 -20.10 17.55 22.49
CA PRO A 571 -20.68 18.37 23.55
C PRO A 571 -21.44 17.53 24.58
N ALA A 572 -21.41 17.94 25.85
CA ALA A 572 -22.31 17.42 26.86
C ALA A 572 -23.76 17.77 26.48
N GLY A 573 -24.58 16.78 26.12
CA GLY A 573 -25.98 17.08 25.79
C GLY A 573 -26.92 15.93 25.44
N GLN A 574 -26.47 14.81 24.87
CA GLN A 574 -27.37 13.68 24.59
C GLN A 574 -26.69 12.36 24.90
N GLY A 575 -27.32 11.60 25.82
CA GLY A 575 -26.70 10.49 26.53
C GLY A 575 -26.37 9.28 25.66
N GLN A 576 -25.10 9.15 25.32
CA GLN A 576 -24.37 7.87 25.18
C GLN A 576 -22.94 8.10 25.68
N GLY A 577 -22.44 7.27 26.60
CA GLY A 577 -21.14 7.42 27.28
C GLY A 577 -19.95 7.45 26.31
N GLY A 578 -18.78 8.00 26.61
CA GLY A 578 -18.26 8.50 27.87
C GLY A 578 -16.74 8.36 27.81
N ILE A 579 -16.05 9.28 27.12
CA ILE A 579 -14.59 9.48 27.23
C ILE A 579 -14.36 11.00 27.23
N ASP A 580 -14.14 11.50 28.45
CA ASP A 580 -13.84 12.88 28.85
C ASP A 580 -14.81 14.01 28.45
N ALA A 581 -15.96 14.05 29.13
CA ALA A 581 -16.81 15.25 29.20
C ALA A 581 -16.14 16.47 29.88
N ASN A 582 -14.88 16.36 30.35
CA ASN A 582 -14.19 17.38 31.16
C ASN A 582 -12.85 17.89 30.59
N TRP A 583 -12.57 17.65 29.31
CA TRP A 583 -11.27 17.96 28.68
C TRP A 583 -10.93 19.47 28.68
N GLN A 584 -11.93 20.36 28.57
CA GLN A 584 -11.72 21.82 28.63
C GLN A 584 -11.18 22.23 30.00
N ASP A 585 -11.76 21.67 31.07
CA ASP A 585 -11.33 21.96 32.44
C ASP A 585 -9.95 21.38 32.74
N GLN A 586 -9.61 20.23 32.16
CA GLN A 586 -8.26 19.67 32.22
C GLN A 586 -7.23 20.62 31.57
N TRP A 587 -7.50 21.13 30.37
CA TRP A 587 -6.63 22.09 29.69
C TRP A 587 -6.53 23.42 30.43
N ARG A 588 -7.67 23.96 30.90
CA ARG A 588 -7.70 25.19 31.73
C ARG A 588 -6.83 25.02 32.96
N THR A 589 -7.01 23.91 33.68
CA THR A 589 -6.25 23.61 34.89
C THR A 589 -4.77 23.47 34.58
N LEU A 590 -4.39 22.73 33.53
CA LEU A 590 -3.00 22.53 33.15
C LEU A 590 -2.32 23.86 32.78
N ILE A 591 -2.92 24.66 31.89
CA ILE A 591 -2.36 25.95 31.46
C ILE A 591 -2.21 26.89 32.67
N ARG A 592 -3.24 26.99 33.52
CA ARG A 592 -3.21 27.83 34.71
C ARG A 592 -2.12 27.40 35.69
N THR A 593 -2.05 26.11 36.00
CA THR A 593 -1.04 25.57 36.94
C THR A 593 0.37 25.76 36.40
N GLN A 594 0.60 25.49 35.11
CA GLN A 594 1.93 25.60 34.50
C GLN A 594 2.42 27.05 34.41
N LEU A 595 1.55 27.98 34.01
CA LEU A 595 1.90 29.40 33.98
C LEU A 595 2.12 29.95 35.40
N ALA A 596 1.28 29.58 36.37
CA ALA A 596 1.46 29.98 37.77
C ALA A 596 2.77 29.45 38.37
N GLN A 597 3.13 28.18 38.12
CA GLN A 597 4.41 27.60 38.56
C GLN A 597 5.63 28.32 37.97
N ASN A 598 5.48 28.90 36.78
CA ASN A 598 6.53 29.67 36.12
C ASN A 598 6.41 31.19 36.38
N GLY A 599 5.63 31.60 37.39
CA GLY A 599 5.57 32.98 37.87
C GLY A 599 4.57 33.90 37.18
N ARG A 600 3.63 33.37 36.38
CA ARG A 600 2.63 34.17 35.65
C ARG A 600 1.21 33.60 35.82
N PRO A 601 0.49 33.95 36.91
CA PRO A 601 -0.88 33.47 37.10
C PRO A 601 -1.82 34.01 36.01
N ILE A 602 -2.86 33.23 35.69
CA ILE A 602 -3.92 33.58 34.74
C ILE A 602 -5.26 33.12 35.31
N ASP A 603 -6.30 33.93 35.11
CA ASP A 603 -7.67 33.58 35.52
C ASP A 603 -8.37 32.72 34.46
N ASP A 604 -9.31 31.87 34.89
CA ASP A 604 -10.04 30.98 33.98
C ASP A 604 -10.82 31.76 32.91
N GLN A 605 -11.30 32.97 33.21
CA GLN A 605 -12.00 33.87 32.28
C GLN A 605 -11.12 34.36 31.11
N ASP A 606 -9.79 34.28 31.25
CA ASP A 606 -8.82 34.70 30.23
C ASP A 606 -8.29 33.52 29.40
N ILE A 607 -8.80 32.30 29.63
CA ILE A 607 -8.60 31.13 28.78
C ILE A 607 -9.92 30.85 28.05
N ASP A 608 -9.88 30.77 26.71
CA ASP A 608 -11.08 30.53 25.91
C ASP A 608 -10.84 29.43 24.86
N PHE A 609 -11.91 28.78 24.43
CA PHE A 609 -11.87 27.65 23.49
C PHE A 609 -12.71 27.97 22.25
N LEU A 610 -12.24 27.54 21.09
CA LEU A 610 -12.98 27.65 19.83
C LEU A 610 -13.28 26.24 19.29
N SER A 611 -14.54 25.82 19.29
CA SER A 611 -14.95 24.57 18.63
C SER A 611 -15.18 24.79 17.13
N PHE A 612 -15.02 23.72 16.35
CA PHE A 612 -15.26 23.67 14.90
C PHE A 612 -16.41 22.72 14.53
N ASP A 613 -17.10 22.15 15.53
CA ASP A 613 -18.06 21.05 15.32
C ASP A 613 -19.29 21.50 14.50
N GLU A 614 -19.72 22.75 14.66
CA GLU A 614 -20.87 23.28 13.91
C GLU A 614 -20.60 23.48 12.42
N GLN A 615 -19.35 23.73 12.03
CA GLN A 615 -18.96 23.86 10.62
C GLN A 615 -18.70 22.48 9.99
N LEU A 616 -18.49 21.44 10.80
CA LEU A 616 -18.22 20.06 10.37
C LEU A 616 -19.49 19.18 10.33
N LYS A 617 -20.69 19.77 10.41
CA LYS A 617 -22.01 19.12 10.64
C LYS A 617 -22.30 17.83 9.87
N ASP A 618 -21.87 17.71 8.62
CA ASP A 618 -22.13 16.51 7.80
C ASP A 618 -21.16 15.35 8.09
N GLY A 619 -20.04 15.64 8.76
CA GLY A 619 -18.92 14.73 8.96
C GLY A 619 -18.24 14.30 7.64
N PRO A 620 -17.11 13.60 7.73
CA PRO A 620 -16.47 13.04 6.55
C PRO A 620 -17.31 11.91 5.95
N ASP A 621 -17.46 11.90 4.63
CA ASP A 621 -18.10 10.80 3.94
C ASP A 621 -17.23 9.53 3.96
N PHE A 622 -17.83 8.37 3.69
CA PHE A 622 -17.12 7.09 3.73
C PHE A 622 -15.96 7.00 2.72
N ALA A 623 -16.07 7.70 1.58
CA ALA A 623 -15.03 7.74 0.57
C ALA A 623 -13.82 8.57 1.04
N GLN A 624 -14.07 9.65 1.80
CA GLN A 624 -13.05 10.46 2.46
C GLN A 624 -12.32 9.67 3.55
N ILE A 625 -13.04 8.93 4.38
CA ILE A 625 -12.46 8.06 5.41
C ILE A 625 -11.57 6.98 4.77
N THR A 626 -12.07 6.31 3.73
CA THR A 626 -11.35 5.23 3.04
C THR A 626 -10.11 5.73 2.32
N ARG A 627 -10.17 6.91 1.68
CA ARG A 627 -8.99 7.56 1.08
C ARG A 627 -7.95 7.93 2.13
N GLY A 628 -8.38 8.48 3.27
CA GLY A 628 -7.51 8.78 4.40
C GLY A 628 -6.74 7.55 4.87
N LEU A 629 -7.43 6.44 5.07
CA LEU A 629 -6.84 5.15 5.46
C LEU A 629 -5.87 4.59 4.42
N ALA A 630 -6.26 4.56 3.15
CA ALA A 630 -5.40 4.04 2.08
C ALA A 630 -4.08 4.83 1.99
N MET A 631 -4.15 6.14 2.18
CA MET A 631 -2.97 7.00 2.11
C MET A 631 -2.08 6.94 3.35
N LEU A 632 -2.67 6.79 4.55
CA LEU A 632 -1.90 6.53 5.77
C LEU A 632 -1.20 5.17 5.71
N SER A 633 -1.85 4.15 5.13
CA SER A 633 -1.24 2.83 4.90
C SER A 633 -0.09 2.86 3.88
N ALA A 634 -0.12 3.78 2.92
CA ALA A 634 0.94 3.95 1.93
C ALA A 634 2.16 4.67 2.52
N ASP A 635 1.97 5.54 3.51
CA ASP A 635 3.04 6.28 4.20
C ASP A 635 3.65 5.49 5.37
N ALA A 636 2.86 4.61 6.02
CA ALA A 636 3.32 3.71 7.09
C ALA A 636 4.27 2.60 6.59
N ARG A 637 4.24 2.28 5.29
CA ARG A 637 5.09 1.25 4.65
C ARG A 637 6.58 1.59 4.63
N GLY A 638 6.98 2.83 4.92
CA GLY A 638 8.39 3.22 5.09
C GLY A 638 9.00 2.87 6.46
N LYS A 639 8.21 2.29 7.38
CA LYS A 639 8.65 1.87 8.73
C LYS A 639 8.11 0.47 9.07
N ALA A 640 7.95 -0.40 8.09
CA ALA A 640 7.13 -1.63 8.16
C ALA A 640 7.61 -2.73 9.12
N ASP A 641 8.56 -2.44 10.01
CA ASP A 641 9.46 -3.45 10.53
C ASP A 641 9.73 -3.26 12.05
N GLU A 642 9.23 -2.18 12.66
CA GLU A 642 8.98 -2.19 14.11
C GLU A 642 7.61 -2.83 14.36
N ASN A 643 7.53 -3.77 15.32
CA ASN A 643 6.31 -4.44 15.76
C ASN A 643 5.14 -3.45 15.96
N PHE A 644 4.36 -3.21 14.90
CA PHE A 644 3.10 -2.51 14.98
C PHE A 644 2.14 -3.44 15.71
N GLY A 645 2.05 -3.26 17.03
CA GLY A 645 1.00 -3.82 17.84
C GLY A 645 -0.36 -3.56 17.17
N SER A 646 -1.26 -4.52 17.30
CA SER A 646 -2.66 -4.42 16.89
C SER A 646 -3.19 -3.01 17.15
N TRP A 647 -3.79 -2.42 16.11
CA TRP A 647 -4.51 -1.13 16.13
C TRP A 647 -5.72 -1.18 17.05
N GLY A 648 -5.52 -1.42 18.34
CA GLY A 648 -6.56 -1.66 19.31
C GLY A 648 -7.49 -0.46 19.41
N LEU A 649 -8.55 -0.44 18.61
CA LEU A 649 -9.57 0.61 18.45
C LEU A 649 -10.84 0.04 17.80
N PRO A 650 -12.03 0.50 18.21
CA PRO A 650 -13.21 0.53 17.34
C PRO A 650 -13.01 1.57 16.23
N VAL A 651 -12.88 1.08 15.00
CA VAL A 651 -12.59 1.82 13.75
C VAL A 651 -13.51 3.04 13.53
N ASN A 652 -14.73 3.08 14.05
CA ASN A 652 -15.70 4.12 13.67
C ASN A 652 -15.47 5.53 14.28
N GLN A 653 -14.93 5.66 15.50
CA GLN A 653 -14.92 6.96 16.20
C GLN A 653 -13.64 7.76 15.91
N MET A 654 -12.47 7.11 15.90
CA MET A 654 -11.18 7.74 15.54
C MET A 654 -11.15 8.14 14.05
N LEU A 655 -11.69 7.30 13.17
CA LEU A 655 -11.65 7.57 11.72
C LEU A 655 -12.65 8.64 11.29
N ARG A 656 -13.80 8.74 11.97
CA ARG A 656 -14.77 9.81 11.74
C ARG A 656 -14.29 11.16 12.30
N THR A 657 -13.61 11.17 13.44
CA THR A 657 -13.26 12.42 14.14
C THR A 657 -11.89 12.96 13.78
N THR A 658 -10.85 12.13 13.65
CA THR A 658 -9.47 12.64 13.46
C THR A 658 -9.02 12.58 12.00
N VAL A 659 -8.96 11.40 11.39
CA VAL A 659 -8.47 11.24 10.01
C VAL A 659 -9.47 11.77 8.99
N GLY A 660 -10.74 11.42 9.14
CA GLY A 660 -11.79 11.86 8.23
C GLY A 660 -11.96 13.39 8.24
N ALA A 661 -11.93 14.04 9.41
CA ALA A 661 -12.02 15.50 9.47
C ALA A 661 -10.82 16.21 8.82
N ILE A 662 -9.61 15.65 8.92
CA ILE A 662 -8.43 16.15 8.18
C ILE A 662 -8.66 16.01 6.66
N VAL A 663 -9.18 14.88 6.18
CA VAL A 663 -9.45 14.67 4.75
C VAL A 663 -10.59 15.57 4.24
N GLN A 664 -11.68 15.69 5.00
CA GLN A 664 -12.77 16.61 4.69
C GLN A 664 -12.25 18.05 4.60
N TRP A 665 -11.42 18.47 5.56
CA TRP A 665 -10.75 19.76 5.54
C TRP A 665 -9.82 19.90 4.31
N ILE A 666 -9.10 18.87 3.87
CA ILE A 666 -8.25 18.91 2.66
C ILE A 666 -9.09 19.05 1.37
N GLU A 667 -10.22 18.35 1.28
CA GLU A 667 -11.02 18.28 0.06
C GLU A 667 -11.93 19.50 -0.12
N ASP A 668 -12.45 20.06 0.97
CA ASP A 668 -13.42 21.16 0.94
C ASP A 668 -12.75 22.53 1.16
N ALA A 669 -12.53 23.25 0.07
CA ALA A 669 -11.92 24.58 0.10
C ALA A 669 -12.83 25.67 0.69
N GLU A 670 -14.15 25.49 0.62
CA GLU A 670 -15.13 26.43 1.18
C GLU A 670 -15.14 26.29 2.70
N LEU A 671 -15.26 25.06 3.19
CA LEU A 671 -15.14 24.71 4.61
C LEU A 671 -13.83 25.24 5.22
N ARG A 672 -12.67 25.04 4.55
CA ARG A 672 -11.41 25.64 5.04
C ARG A 672 -11.49 27.14 5.19
N THR A 673 -12.09 27.81 4.21
CA THR A 673 -12.18 29.27 4.22
C THR A 673 -13.10 29.75 5.33
N GLU A 674 -14.24 29.10 5.52
CA GLU A 674 -15.15 29.33 6.65
C GLU A 674 -14.47 29.15 8.00
N LEU A 675 -13.78 28.02 8.21
CA LEU A 675 -13.04 27.73 9.44
C LEU A 675 -11.94 28.76 9.73
N THR A 676 -11.19 29.19 8.70
CA THR A 676 -10.17 30.24 8.89
C THR A 676 -10.80 31.59 9.23
N GLN A 677 -11.94 31.92 8.64
CA GLN A 677 -12.65 33.17 8.91
C GLN A 677 -13.22 33.18 10.34
N HIS A 678 -13.82 32.07 10.77
CA HIS A 678 -14.34 31.86 12.12
C HIS A 678 -13.24 32.07 13.18
N LEU A 679 -12.04 31.51 12.94
CA LEU A 679 -10.90 31.71 13.82
C LEU A 679 -10.44 33.18 13.85
N LEU A 680 -10.36 33.85 12.69
CA LEU A 680 -9.90 35.24 12.64
C LEU A 680 -10.87 36.20 13.35
N GLU A 681 -12.18 35.96 13.25
CA GLU A 681 -13.21 36.71 13.98
C GLU A 681 -13.08 36.50 15.49
N LYS A 682 -12.83 35.26 15.93
CA LYS A 682 -12.57 34.96 17.34
C LYS A 682 -11.30 35.66 17.85
N ILE A 683 -10.23 35.69 17.06
CA ILE A 683 -8.99 36.41 17.41
C ILE A 683 -9.23 37.91 17.54
N GLU A 684 -10.04 38.50 16.67
CA GLU A 684 -10.39 39.93 16.71
C GLU A 684 -11.25 40.28 17.93
N ALA A 685 -12.22 39.43 18.28
CA ALA A 685 -13.11 39.64 19.42
C ALA A 685 -12.42 39.39 20.78
N PHE A 686 -11.67 38.29 20.90
CA PHE A 686 -11.06 37.88 22.17
C PHE A 686 -9.69 38.52 22.42
N ASN A 687 -8.97 38.90 21.36
CA ASN A 687 -7.62 39.48 21.39
C ASN A 687 -6.60 38.64 22.21
N PRO A 688 -6.39 37.35 21.86
CA PRO A 688 -5.46 36.48 22.58
C PRO A 688 -4.00 36.86 22.30
N GLN A 689 -3.13 36.66 23.30
CA GLN A 689 -1.68 36.78 23.16
C GLN A 689 -1.03 35.43 22.82
N ILE A 690 -1.62 34.32 23.27
CA ILE A 690 -1.15 32.96 23.01
C ILE A 690 -2.27 32.15 22.36
N ILE A 691 -1.95 31.40 21.31
CA ILE A 691 -2.86 30.47 20.64
C ILE A 691 -2.28 29.05 20.77
N PHE A 692 -2.93 28.18 21.54
CA PHE A 692 -2.62 26.75 21.60
C PHE A 692 -3.49 26.00 20.59
N ALA A 693 -2.89 25.11 19.81
CA ALA A 693 -3.60 24.40 18.76
C ALA A 693 -3.17 22.94 18.64
N GLN A 694 -4.11 22.01 18.74
CA GLN A 694 -3.88 20.56 18.63
C GLN A 694 -4.56 19.97 17.40
N GLY A 695 -3.95 18.98 16.74
CA GLY A 695 -4.61 18.18 15.70
C GLY A 695 -5.13 19.05 14.54
N LEU A 696 -6.42 18.91 14.21
CA LEU A 696 -7.07 19.76 13.19
C LEU A 696 -6.99 21.26 13.53
N GLY A 697 -7.07 21.63 14.80
CA GLY A 697 -6.90 23.01 15.26
C GLY A 697 -5.54 23.59 14.85
N SER A 698 -4.47 22.77 14.83
CA SER A 698 -3.15 23.20 14.33
C SER A 698 -3.19 23.53 12.84
N LEU A 699 -3.91 22.75 12.03
CA LEU A 699 -4.07 23.00 10.58
C LEU A 699 -4.84 24.27 10.31
N ILE A 700 -5.99 24.44 10.97
CA ILE A 700 -6.85 25.63 10.83
C ILE A 700 -6.08 26.88 11.29
N GLY A 701 -5.41 26.79 12.44
CA GLY A 701 -4.58 27.86 12.99
C GLY A 701 -3.49 28.28 12.02
N TYR A 702 -2.68 27.33 11.56
CA TYR A 702 -1.62 27.63 10.60
C TYR A 702 -2.14 28.18 9.26
N ASP A 703 -3.26 27.67 8.73
CA ASP A 703 -3.87 28.18 7.50
C ASP A 703 -4.37 29.64 7.65
N ALA A 704 -5.02 29.97 8.77
CA ALA A 704 -5.48 31.33 9.03
C ALA A 704 -4.32 32.34 9.18
N LEU A 705 -3.27 31.93 9.91
CA LEU A 705 -2.10 32.77 10.16
C LEU A 705 -1.30 33.01 8.86
N ARG A 706 -1.01 31.96 8.07
CA ARG A 706 -0.28 32.12 6.80
C ARG A 706 -1.05 33.00 5.80
N ARG A 707 -2.39 32.88 5.74
CA ARG A 707 -3.26 33.71 4.87
C ARG A 707 -3.21 35.18 5.30
N SER A 708 -3.13 35.44 6.61
CA SER A 708 -3.02 36.80 7.14
C SER A 708 -1.69 37.46 6.80
N VAL A 709 -0.59 36.70 6.83
CA VAL A 709 0.72 37.17 6.34
C VAL A 709 0.67 37.47 4.84
N ALA A 710 0.13 36.55 4.04
CA ALA A 710 0.04 36.72 2.59
C ALA A 710 -0.80 37.95 2.17
N LYS A 711 -1.90 38.25 2.88
CA LYS A 711 -2.77 39.40 2.59
C LYS A 711 -2.18 40.76 2.99
N LYS A 712 -1.18 40.80 3.88
CA LYS A 712 -0.56 42.03 4.43
C LYS A 712 -1.59 42.96 5.09
N GLY A 713 -1.21 44.21 5.36
CA GLY A 713 -2.13 45.28 5.79
C GLY A 713 -2.85 45.01 7.12
N SER A 714 -4.18 45.17 7.13
CA SER A 714 -5.03 44.98 8.33
C SER A 714 -5.08 43.53 8.79
N ALA A 715 -5.01 42.55 7.86
CA ALA A 715 -4.97 41.13 8.21
C ALA A 715 -3.70 40.77 8.99
N LEU A 716 -2.54 41.32 8.59
CA LEU A 716 -1.28 41.14 9.31
C LEU A 716 -1.32 41.78 10.72
N LYS A 717 -1.98 42.94 10.87
CA LYS A 717 -2.16 43.59 12.19
C LYS A 717 -2.93 42.72 13.18
N ARG A 718 -3.88 41.90 12.71
CA ARG A 718 -4.70 41.01 13.57
C ARG A 718 -3.89 39.92 14.27
N ILE A 719 -2.76 39.52 13.68
CA ILE A 719 -1.92 38.43 14.20
C ILE A 719 -0.59 38.91 14.80
N ASP A 720 -0.27 40.19 14.62
CA ASP A 720 0.99 40.81 15.00
C ASP A 720 1.30 40.63 16.50
N GLY A 721 2.53 40.23 16.83
CA GLY A 721 3.03 40.13 18.20
C GLY A 721 2.60 38.90 19.01
N ARG A 722 1.79 38.01 18.44
CA ARG A 722 1.24 36.82 19.15
C ARG A 722 2.18 35.63 19.14
N VAL A 723 1.95 34.70 20.07
CA VAL A 723 2.64 33.41 20.14
C VAL A 723 1.71 32.30 19.67
N PHE A 724 2.20 31.43 18.78
CA PHE A 724 1.48 30.25 18.30
C PHE A 724 2.14 28.98 18.85
N VAL A 725 1.36 28.07 19.43
CA VAL A 725 1.84 26.78 19.94
C VAL A 725 1.07 25.68 19.23
N SER A 726 1.72 24.92 18.36
CA SER A 726 1.12 23.76 17.68
C SER A 726 1.71 22.45 18.20
N PHE A 727 0.87 21.47 18.48
CA PHE A 727 1.28 20.18 19.04
C PHE A 727 0.33 19.07 18.61
N GLY A 728 0.79 17.82 18.53
CA GLY A 728 -0.01 16.78 17.87
C GLY A 728 -0.41 17.21 16.45
N SER A 729 0.49 17.90 15.74
CA SER A 729 0.11 18.74 14.60
C SER A 729 0.33 18.03 13.26
N PRO A 730 -0.72 17.81 12.44
CA PRO A 730 -0.62 17.21 11.11
C PRO A 730 -0.19 18.21 10.02
N ILE A 731 0.31 19.41 10.37
CA ILE A 731 0.80 20.42 9.41
C ILE A 731 1.84 19.83 8.45
N ALA A 732 2.78 19.03 8.94
CA ALA A 732 3.82 18.39 8.13
C ALA A 732 3.43 17.00 7.58
N LEU A 733 2.17 16.58 7.75
CA LEU A 733 1.71 15.30 7.24
C LEU A 733 1.86 15.29 5.70
N PRO A 734 2.45 14.26 5.07
CA PRO A 734 2.74 14.25 3.63
C PRO A 734 1.51 14.52 2.77
N LEU A 735 0.35 14.01 3.18
CA LEU A 735 -0.94 14.27 2.54
C LEU A 735 -1.29 15.77 2.53
N VAL A 736 -1.20 16.45 3.67
CA VAL A 736 -1.51 17.89 3.79
C VAL A 736 -0.47 18.71 3.02
N MET A 737 0.80 18.33 3.14
CA MET A 737 1.91 18.92 2.39
C MET A 737 1.66 18.86 0.89
N ARG A 738 1.19 17.72 0.38
CA ARG A 738 0.89 17.51 -1.03
C ARG A 738 -0.34 18.27 -1.51
N GLU A 739 -1.46 18.10 -0.82
CA GLU A 739 -2.77 18.54 -1.33
C GLU A 739 -3.08 20.01 -1.02
N VAL A 740 -2.48 20.56 0.03
CA VAL A 740 -2.83 21.91 0.53
C VAL A 740 -1.65 22.87 0.55
N TRP A 741 -0.46 22.41 0.94
CA TRP A 741 0.71 23.28 1.09
C TRP A 741 1.62 23.35 -0.14
N GLY A 742 1.40 22.51 -1.16
CA GLY A 742 2.27 22.45 -2.34
C GLY A 742 3.70 22.03 -2.02
N GLY A 743 3.91 21.29 -0.93
CA GLY A 743 5.21 20.84 -0.43
C GLY A 743 5.92 21.80 0.50
N ARG A 744 5.30 22.91 0.94
CA ARG A 744 5.99 23.94 1.74
C ARG A 744 5.19 24.50 2.91
N VAL A 745 5.82 24.47 4.09
CA VAL A 745 5.39 25.25 5.26
C VAL A 745 6.01 26.65 5.21
N LEU A 746 5.17 27.68 5.11
CA LEU A 746 5.50 29.11 5.03
C LEU A 746 5.78 29.71 6.41
N ARG A 747 6.55 30.79 6.42
CA ARG A 747 6.80 31.58 7.63
C ARG A 747 5.55 32.33 8.07
N LEU A 748 5.36 32.47 9.37
CA LEU A 748 4.24 33.21 9.96
C LEU A 748 4.57 34.68 10.30
N SER A 749 5.68 35.19 9.75
CA SER A 749 6.11 36.58 9.88
C SER A 749 6.72 37.12 8.57
N GLU A 750 6.59 38.44 8.37
CA GLU A 750 7.22 39.18 7.25
C GLU A 750 7.75 40.52 7.79
N ASN A 751 9.04 40.83 7.52
CA ASN A 751 9.70 42.08 7.92
C ASN A 751 9.57 42.43 9.42
N GLY A 752 9.67 41.44 10.30
CA GLY A 752 9.57 41.62 11.75
C GLY A 752 8.14 41.82 12.28
N ARG A 753 7.12 41.63 11.44
CA ARG A 753 5.69 41.71 11.80
C ARG A 753 4.98 40.38 11.56
N GLY A 754 3.97 40.06 12.37
CA GLY A 754 3.24 38.79 12.36
C GLY A 754 3.42 37.99 13.66
N ILE A 755 3.40 36.65 13.57
CA ILE A 755 3.63 35.79 14.74
C ILE A 755 5.04 36.02 15.26
N ARG A 756 5.14 36.39 16.53
CA ARG A 756 6.41 36.70 17.19
C ARG A 756 7.23 35.44 17.46
N ARG A 757 6.56 34.36 17.85
CA ARG A 757 7.17 33.08 18.18
C ARG A 757 6.19 31.95 17.87
N TRP A 758 6.68 30.90 17.24
CA TRP A 758 5.93 29.68 16.98
C TRP A 758 6.62 28.50 17.68
N PHE A 759 5.98 27.88 18.66
CA PHE A 759 6.44 26.61 19.23
C PHE A 759 5.74 25.46 18.52
N HIS A 760 6.50 24.51 17.98
CA HIS A 760 5.97 23.31 17.34
C HIS A 760 6.44 22.07 18.10
N LEU A 761 5.52 21.34 18.73
CA LEU A 761 5.82 20.15 19.50
C LEU A 761 5.44 18.91 18.69
N HIS A 762 6.37 17.99 18.49
CA HIS A 762 6.13 16.72 17.80
C HIS A 762 6.60 15.55 18.66
N ASN A 763 5.88 14.42 18.58
CA ASN A 763 6.27 13.19 19.28
C ASN A 763 6.84 12.22 18.25
N PRO A 764 8.13 11.84 18.35
CA PRO A 764 8.73 10.88 17.41
C PRO A 764 8.05 9.50 17.45
N ASN A 765 7.38 9.17 18.56
CA ASN A 765 6.67 7.91 18.76
C ASN A 765 5.23 7.92 18.22
N ASP A 766 4.79 9.04 17.63
CA ASP A 766 3.54 9.13 16.87
C ASP A 766 3.85 9.07 15.37
N GLY A 767 3.91 7.86 14.85
CA GLY A 767 4.20 7.59 13.44
C GLY A 767 3.04 7.87 12.48
N LEU A 768 1.85 8.24 12.99
CA LEU A 768 0.63 8.34 12.18
C LEU A 768 0.26 9.79 11.87
N LEU A 769 0.17 10.64 12.89
CA LEU A 769 -0.46 11.97 12.77
C LEU A 769 0.53 13.12 12.80
N THR A 770 1.76 12.91 13.27
CA THR A 770 2.76 13.98 13.38
C THR A 770 4.03 13.69 12.60
N ARG A 771 4.66 14.75 12.10
CA ARG A 771 5.97 14.75 11.43
C ARG A 771 6.74 16.01 11.85
N PRO A 772 8.07 15.97 11.92
CA PRO A 772 8.86 17.18 12.14
C PRO A 772 8.68 18.15 10.97
N ILE A 773 8.54 19.45 11.27
CA ILE A 773 8.55 20.50 10.24
C ILE A 773 10.01 20.87 9.97
N THR A 774 10.46 20.68 8.73
CA THR A 774 11.86 20.90 8.32
C THR A 774 12.11 22.27 7.69
N SER A 775 11.08 23.09 7.46
CA SER A 775 11.25 24.38 6.78
C SER A 775 11.88 25.44 7.69
N PRO A 776 12.90 26.21 7.25
CA PRO A 776 13.55 27.19 8.12
C PRO A 776 12.66 28.43 8.36
N ASP A 777 12.16 28.56 9.60
CA ASP A 777 11.49 29.77 10.12
C ASP A 777 12.22 30.26 11.37
N SER A 778 12.82 31.45 11.29
CA SER A 778 13.57 32.07 12.40
C SER A 778 12.71 32.37 13.63
N ALA A 779 11.39 32.39 13.48
CA ALA A 779 10.45 32.55 14.59
C ALA A 779 9.97 31.21 15.16
N ARG A 780 10.28 30.06 14.54
CA ARG A 780 9.85 28.73 15.01
C ARG A 780 10.88 28.09 15.96
N VAL A 781 10.38 27.43 16.99
CA VAL A 781 11.11 26.59 17.93
C VAL A 781 10.47 25.22 17.90
N ASP A 782 11.19 24.26 17.34
CA ASP A 782 10.75 22.86 17.27
C ASP A 782 11.18 22.14 18.57
N LEU A 783 10.22 21.53 19.26
CA LEU A 783 10.42 20.78 20.49
C LEU A 783 10.05 19.31 20.27
N GLN A 784 10.99 18.41 20.54
CA GLN A 784 10.75 16.96 20.48
C GLN A 784 10.23 16.49 21.85
N THR A 785 8.95 16.13 21.90
CA THR A 785 8.25 15.72 23.13
C THR A 785 8.01 14.22 23.07
N GLU A 786 8.98 13.45 23.53
CA GLU A 786 8.92 11.99 23.52
C GLU A 786 8.12 11.45 24.71
N PHE A 787 7.12 10.62 24.42
CA PHE A 787 6.36 9.88 25.42
C PHE A 787 5.66 8.68 24.78
N SER A 788 5.32 7.69 25.61
CA SER A 788 4.52 6.52 25.25
C SER A 788 3.42 6.37 26.29
N VAL A 789 2.16 6.29 25.85
CA VAL A 789 1.02 6.08 26.75
C VAL A 789 0.79 4.56 26.90
N PRO A 790 0.73 3.98 28.12
CA PRO A 790 0.46 2.55 28.29
C PRO A 790 -0.96 2.21 27.84
N LEU A 791 -1.11 1.15 27.04
CA LEU A 791 -2.40 0.64 26.56
C LEU A 791 -3.38 0.43 27.73
N ARG A 792 -4.44 1.23 27.80
CA ARG A 792 -5.61 0.93 28.64
C ARG A 792 -6.62 0.07 27.87
N ASP A 793 -7.44 -0.68 28.61
CA ASP A 793 -8.45 -1.63 28.11
C ASP A 793 -9.56 -0.98 27.23
N ASP A 794 -9.55 0.34 27.05
CA ASP A 794 -10.51 1.13 26.26
C ASP A 794 -9.97 1.59 24.90
N LEU A 795 -8.83 1.05 24.43
CA LEU A 795 -8.47 1.02 23.01
C LEU A 795 -8.44 2.41 22.33
N LEU A 796 -7.90 3.46 22.96
CA LEU A 796 -7.86 4.83 22.41
C LEU A 796 -6.48 5.49 22.33
N ASP A 797 -5.41 4.75 22.62
CA ASP A 797 -4.10 5.35 22.87
C ASP A 797 -3.24 5.48 21.60
N LEU A 798 -3.56 6.47 20.75
CA LEU A 798 -2.52 7.09 19.91
C LEU A 798 -1.60 7.91 20.84
N ASN A 799 -0.29 7.92 20.58
CA ASN A 799 0.72 8.76 21.26
C ASN A 799 0.55 10.27 21.00
N HIS A 800 -0.69 10.75 21.00
CA HIS A 800 -1.19 12.01 20.47
C HIS A 800 -1.96 12.85 21.51
N ALA A 801 -2.01 12.40 22.78
CA ALA A 801 -2.74 13.05 23.84
C ALA A 801 -2.19 14.45 24.17
N ALA A 802 -3.07 15.46 24.20
CA ALA A 802 -2.72 16.85 24.46
C ALA A 802 -1.97 17.05 25.77
N GLN A 803 -2.46 16.40 26.82
CA GLN A 803 -1.90 16.52 28.16
C GLN A 803 -0.46 16.02 28.18
N ALA A 804 -0.16 14.90 27.49
CA ALA A 804 1.18 14.33 27.44
C ALA A 804 2.19 15.26 26.74
N TYR A 805 1.80 15.92 25.64
CA TYR A 805 2.62 16.97 25.00
C TYR A 805 2.96 18.08 25.97
N LEU A 806 1.94 18.64 26.61
CA LEU A 806 2.03 19.83 27.46
C LEU A 806 2.69 19.54 28.82
N SER A 807 2.60 18.32 29.34
CA SER A 807 3.23 17.92 30.61
C SER A 807 4.61 17.29 30.43
N SER A 808 5.07 17.06 29.20
CA SER A 808 6.36 16.41 28.93
C SER A 808 7.55 17.17 29.55
N PRO A 809 8.65 16.48 29.93
CA PRO A 809 9.86 17.14 30.44
C PRO A 809 10.42 18.21 29.51
N THR A 810 10.34 17.99 28.19
CA THR A 810 10.72 18.98 27.17
C THR A 810 9.85 20.22 27.22
N SER A 811 8.53 20.09 27.41
CA SER A 811 7.64 21.25 27.57
C SER A 811 7.89 21.99 28.87
N GLN A 812 8.18 21.27 29.96
CA GLN A 812 8.53 21.87 31.27
C GLN A 812 9.76 22.75 31.22
N THR A 813 10.78 22.34 30.45
CA THR A 813 12.06 23.06 30.36
C THR A 813 12.11 24.04 29.19
N GLY A 814 11.47 23.70 28.07
CA GLY A 814 11.55 24.43 26.81
C GLY A 814 10.37 25.35 26.50
N LEU A 815 9.14 24.98 26.86
CA LEU A 815 7.93 25.75 26.50
C LEU A 815 7.50 26.70 27.62
N TRP A 816 7.13 26.17 28.79
CA TRP A 816 6.46 26.94 29.86
C TRP A 816 7.28 28.11 30.41
N PRO A 817 8.60 27.98 30.66
CA PRO A 817 9.42 29.11 31.12
C PRO A 817 9.52 30.23 30.09
N GLN A 818 9.33 29.94 28.80
CA GLN A 818 9.34 30.94 27.74
C GLN A 818 7.98 31.65 27.59
N LEU A 819 6.87 30.94 27.83
CA LEU A 819 5.52 31.52 27.81
C LEU A 819 5.24 32.40 29.04
N ALA A 820 5.79 32.03 30.20
CA ALA A 820 5.58 32.73 31.47
C ALA A 820 6.46 33.98 31.67
N ARG A 821 7.61 34.08 30.99
CA ARG A 821 8.38 35.33 30.97
C ARG A 821 7.60 36.37 30.16
N ASP A 822 7.30 37.53 30.78
CA ASP A 822 6.53 38.64 30.19
C ASP A 822 6.87 38.85 28.71
N VAL A 823 6.00 38.28 27.86
CA VAL A 823 6.08 38.08 26.40
C VAL A 823 7.39 38.56 25.79
N VAL A 824 8.49 37.84 26.06
CA VAL A 824 9.88 38.12 25.63
C VAL A 824 10.26 39.61 25.83
N ALA A 825 10.94 39.91 26.94
CA ALA A 825 11.49 41.23 27.27
C ALA A 825 11.88 42.07 26.04
N ALA A 826 11.54 43.37 26.07
CA ALA A 826 11.75 44.38 25.04
C ALA A 826 13.21 44.59 24.57
N ARG A 827 14.15 43.73 24.95
CA ARG A 827 15.44 43.65 24.26
C ARG A 827 15.26 42.81 23.01
N ALA A 828 15.12 43.51 21.89
CA ALA A 828 15.75 43.04 20.66
C ALA A 828 17.16 42.53 21.03
N LEU A 829 17.35 41.21 21.01
CA LEU A 829 18.60 40.71 20.48
C LEU A 829 18.59 41.24 19.06
N GLU A 830 19.18 42.42 18.87
CA GLU A 830 19.82 42.75 17.63
C GLU A 830 20.74 41.57 17.35
N VAL A 831 20.23 40.60 16.58
CA VAL A 831 21.08 39.90 15.65
C VAL A 831 21.75 41.04 14.91
N PRO A 832 23.07 41.23 15.05
CA PRO A 832 23.76 42.33 14.42
C PRO A 832 23.28 42.40 12.98
N ALA A 833 23.00 43.62 12.51
CA ALA A 833 22.56 43.92 11.16
C ALA A 833 23.65 43.58 10.11
N PHE A 834 24.20 42.38 10.18
CA PHE A 834 25.16 41.79 9.26
C PHE A 834 24.50 40.79 8.30
N LEU A 835 23.24 40.37 8.53
CA LEU A 835 22.55 39.41 7.66
C LEU A 835 21.42 39.97 6.78
N SER A 836 21.09 41.27 6.85
CA SER A 836 20.02 41.83 5.98
C SER A 836 20.46 42.21 4.56
N ARG A 837 21.75 42.05 4.21
CA ARG A 837 22.20 42.24 2.82
C ARG A 837 21.87 41.05 1.89
N SER A 838 21.41 39.92 2.44
CA SER A 838 21.12 38.71 1.66
C SER A 838 19.93 38.89 0.70
N GLY A 839 18.98 39.78 1.02
CA GLY A 839 17.77 40.07 0.25
C GLY A 839 17.95 40.91 -1.02
N GLN A 840 19.19 41.19 -1.46
CA GLN A 840 19.47 41.97 -2.67
C GLN A 840 20.15 41.18 -3.81
N ARG A 841 20.59 39.93 -3.60
CA ARG A 841 21.47 39.25 -4.56
C ARG A 841 20.73 38.18 -5.37
N LYS A 842 20.46 38.50 -6.64
CA LYS A 842 19.66 37.67 -7.57
C LYS A 842 20.33 36.35 -7.95
N ARG A 843 21.67 36.25 -7.88
CA ARG A 843 22.45 35.08 -8.32
C ARG A 843 23.32 34.57 -7.19
N ARG A 844 23.34 33.26 -6.92
CA ARG A 844 24.27 32.61 -5.97
C ARG A 844 24.71 31.25 -6.48
N ALA A 845 25.93 30.86 -6.13
CA ALA A 845 26.46 29.54 -6.43
C ALA A 845 27.18 28.92 -5.23
N LEU A 846 26.93 27.63 -5.00
CA LEU A 846 27.74 26.77 -4.14
C LEU A 846 28.52 25.83 -5.06
N VAL A 847 29.85 25.86 -4.95
CA VAL A 847 30.75 25.08 -5.80
C VAL A 847 31.66 24.26 -4.90
N VAL A 848 31.53 22.94 -4.99
CA VAL A 848 32.15 21.98 -4.07
C VAL A 848 33.09 21.09 -4.86
N GLY A 849 34.31 20.91 -4.33
CA GLY A 849 35.36 20.11 -4.95
C GLY A 849 36.19 19.42 -3.89
N ILE A 850 36.30 18.09 -3.97
CA ILE A 850 37.02 17.31 -2.96
C ILE A 850 38.06 16.45 -3.67
N ASN A 851 39.33 16.76 -3.43
CA ASN A 851 40.48 15.96 -3.86
C ASN A 851 40.97 15.06 -2.72
N ASP A 852 41.03 15.62 -1.51
CA ASP A 852 41.60 14.96 -0.35
C ASP A 852 40.50 14.40 0.57
N TYR A 853 40.51 13.09 0.76
CA TYR A 853 39.60 12.31 1.61
C TYR A 853 40.36 11.73 2.80
N LEU A 854 39.64 11.33 3.86
CA LEU A 854 40.24 10.70 5.04
C LEU A 854 40.99 9.41 4.70
N ASP A 855 40.47 8.62 3.75
CA ASP A 855 41.20 7.50 3.14
C ASP A 855 42.11 8.02 2.01
N PRO A 856 43.45 7.94 2.14
CA PRO A 856 44.38 8.37 1.10
C PRO A 856 44.22 7.62 -0.23
N SER A 857 43.61 6.43 -0.23
CA SER A 857 43.37 5.65 -1.44
C SER A 857 42.25 6.23 -2.32
N ALA A 858 41.37 7.05 -1.73
CA ALA A 858 40.27 7.74 -2.41
C ALA A 858 40.68 9.13 -2.94
N ARG A 859 41.98 9.40 -3.10
CA ARG A 859 42.45 10.72 -3.54
C ARG A 859 42.14 11.00 -5.02
N LEU A 860 41.57 12.17 -5.28
CA LEU A 860 41.34 12.72 -6.63
C LEU A 860 42.27 13.92 -6.89
N GLU A 861 42.46 14.29 -8.15
CA GLU A 861 43.36 15.39 -8.54
C GLU A 861 42.64 16.53 -9.28
N GLY A 862 41.54 16.23 -9.97
CA GLY A 862 40.84 17.18 -10.83
C GLY A 862 39.68 17.94 -10.21
N CYS A 863 39.18 17.55 -9.04
CA CYS A 863 37.93 18.09 -8.49
C CYS A 863 38.05 19.55 -8.04
N ILE A 864 39.17 19.94 -7.44
CA ILE A 864 39.45 21.35 -7.11
C ILE A 864 39.62 22.19 -8.38
N ASN A 865 40.27 21.65 -9.42
CA ASN A 865 40.45 22.38 -10.68
C ASN A 865 39.09 22.64 -11.36
N ASP A 866 38.16 21.70 -11.24
CA ASP A 866 36.78 21.88 -11.71
C ASP A 866 36.07 23.03 -11.01
N THR A 867 36.24 23.19 -9.69
CA THR A 867 35.58 24.29 -8.97
C THR A 867 36.07 25.65 -9.47
N TYR A 868 37.37 25.78 -9.75
CA TYR A 868 37.92 27.00 -10.35
C TYR A 868 37.40 27.22 -11.77
N LEU A 869 37.28 26.17 -12.57
CA LEU A 869 36.78 26.26 -13.94
C LEU A 869 35.30 26.68 -13.97
N ILE A 870 34.47 26.11 -13.09
CA ILE A 870 33.05 26.47 -12.94
C ILE A 870 32.90 27.87 -12.35
N SER A 871 33.67 28.21 -11.30
CA SER A 871 33.65 29.56 -10.70
C SER A 871 33.99 30.62 -11.75
N ARG A 872 35.00 30.36 -12.59
CA ARG A 872 35.35 31.23 -13.71
C ARG A 872 34.22 31.33 -14.73
N MET A 873 33.64 30.20 -15.15
CA MET A 873 32.53 30.17 -16.10
C MET A 873 31.32 30.96 -15.60
N LEU A 874 30.99 30.86 -14.31
CA LEU A 874 29.90 31.63 -13.69
C LEU A 874 30.21 33.12 -13.64
N GLN A 875 31.44 33.51 -13.27
CA GLN A 875 31.85 34.92 -13.29
C GLN A 875 31.83 35.51 -14.71
N GLU A 876 32.34 34.77 -15.70
CA GLU A 876 32.26 35.12 -17.12
C GLU A 876 30.81 35.21 -17.63
N SER A 877 29.85 34.61 -16.91
CA SER A 877 28.40 34.69 -17.14
C SER A 877 27.68 35.74 -16.28
N GLY A 878 28.42 36.56 -15.53
CA GLY A 878 27.89 37.66 -14.72
C GLY A 878 27.45 37.28 -13.30
N TYR A 879 28.12 36.31 -12.67
CA TYR A 879 28.03 36.09 -11.22
C TYR A 879 29.14 36.89 -10.52
N ASP A 880 28.79 37.61 -9.46
CA ASP A 880 29.80 38.27 -8.63
C ASP A 880 30.60 37.23 -7.84
N ALA A 881 31.92 37.41 -7.70
CA ALA A 881 32.77 36.50 -6.93
C ALA A 881 32.29 36.35 -5.47
N GLY A 882 31.72 37.41 -4.88
CA GLY A 882 31.15 37.37 -3.53
C GLY A 882 29.84 36.56 -3.40
N ASP A 883 29.25 36.14 -4.52
CA ASP A 883 28.06 35.30 -4.60
C ASP A 883 28.36 33.83 -4.89
N ILE A 884 29.64 33.48 -5.00
CA ILE A 884 30.11 32.12 -5.21
C ILE A 884 30.82 31.66 -3.93
N ARG A 885 30.29 30.62 -3.29
CA ARG A 885 30.96 29.96 -2.15
C ARG A 885 31.66 28.70 -2.63
N LEU A 886 32.97 28.65 -2.41
CA LEU A 886 33.79 27.46 -2.64
C LEU A 886 33.89 26.62 -1.36
N LEU A 887 33.72 25.31 -1.47
CA LEU A 887 33.86 24.36 -0.37
C LEU A 887 34.81 23.23 -0.79
N HIS A 888 36.01 23.17 -0.18
CA HIS A 888 37.07 22.22 -0.57
C HIS A 888 37.55 21.34 0.58
N ASP A 889 37.86 20.09 0.24
CA ASP A 889 38.59 19.10 1.06
C ASP A 889 38.13 19.05 2.53
N ALA A 890 39.05 19.25 3.50
CA ALA A 890 38.78 19.21 4.93
C ALA A 890 37.65 20.14 5.41
N ARG A 891 37.24 21.12 4.60
CA ARG A 891 36.08 21.98 4.89
C ARG A 891 34.77 21.43 4.34
N ALA A 892 34.81 20.54 3.35
CA ALA A 892 33.66 19.89 2.73
C ALA A 892 33.13 18.71 3.56
N THR A 893 32.93 18.94 4.87
CA THR A 893 32.24 18.00 5.77
C THR A 893 30.73 18.05 5.57
N ARG A 894 29.98 17.03 6.01
CA ARG A 894 28.51 17.01 5.93
C ARG A 894 27.86 18.22 6.58
N ALA A 895 28.30 18.56 7.79
CA ALA A 895 27.76 19.72 8.52
C ALA A 895 27.96 21.03 7.73
N ASN A 896 29.18 21.26 7.22
CA ASN A 896 29.48 22.46 6.45
C ASN A 896 28.77 22.47 5.09
N PHE A 897 28.64 21.32 4.43
CA PHE A 897 27.92 21.19 3.18
C PHE A 897 26.44 21.55 3.35
N VAL A 898 25.79 21.03 4.41
CA VAL A 898 24.41 21.38 4.80
C VAL A 898 24.27 22.88 5.08
N GLU A 899 25.14 23.47 5.91
CA GLU A 899 25.13 24.91 6.20
C GLU A 899 25.25 25.76 4.92
N ARG A 900 26.07 25.31 3.96
CA ARG A 900 26.27 26.02 2.68
C ARG A 900 25.09 25.84 1.74
N LEU A 901 24.42 24.69 1.75
CA LEU A 901 23.17 24.48 1.03
C LEU A 901 22.06 25.37 1.59
N GLU A 902 21.96 25.50 2.92
CA GLU A 902 21.01 26.41 3.56
C GLU A 902 21.23 27.85 3.10
N TRP A 903 22.48 28.33 3.10
CA TRP A 903 22.80 29.65 2.57
C TRP A 903 22.45 29.83 1.09
N LEU A 904 22.62 28.78 0.27
CA LEU A 904 22.31 28.84 -1.16
C LEU A 904 20.82 29.11 -1.37
N VAL A 905 19.96 28.42 -0.62
CA VAL A 905 18.50 28.52 -0.77
C VAL A 905 17.87 29.63 0.08
N GLU A 906 18.60 30.16 1.07
CA GLU A 906 18.11 31.18 1.99
C GLU A 906 17.65 32.45 1.25
N GLY A 907 16.38 32.83 1.51
CA GLY A 907 15.80 34.08 1.00
C GLY A 907 15.53 34.10 -0.50
N ALA A 908 15.58 32.96 -1.19
CA ALA A 908 15.33 32.87 -2.63
C ALA A 908 13.92 33.36 -3.02
N ARG A 909 13.86 34.19 -4.08
CA ARG A 909 12.63 34.76 -4.64
C ARG A 909 12.39 34.27 -6.07
N ALA A 910 11.18 34.50 -6.58
CA ALA A 910 10.86 34.32 -7.99
C ALA A 910 11.86 35.10 -8.87
N GLY A 911 12.46 34.44 -9.87
CA GLY A 911 13.45 35.00 -10.80
C GLY A 911 14.90 34.93 -10.33
N ASP A 912 15.16 34.48 -9.11
CA ASP A 912 16.52 34.28 -8.60
C ASP A 912 17.20 33.06 -9.26
N GLU A 913 18.49 33.15 -9.54
CA GLU A 913 19.30 32.02 -10.02
C GLU A 913 20.18 31.44 -8.91
N ARG A 914 20.23 30.11 -8.82
CA ARG A 914 20.98 29.31 -7.86
C ARG A 914 21.73 28.22 -8.61
N VAL A 915 23.01 28.04 -8.30
CA VAL A 915 23.82 26.97 -8.88
C VAL A 915 24.42 26.14 -7.77
N LEU A 916 24.29 24.82 -7.85
CA LEU A 916 25.06 23.87 -7.07
C LEU A 916 25.96 23.10 -8.02
N PHE A 917 27.26 23.13 -7.79
CA PHE A 917 28.22 22.28 -8.47
C PHE A 917 28.92 21.40 -7.44
N TYR A 918 28.99 20.10 -7.71
CA TYR A 918 29.71 19.14 -6.89
C TYR A 918 30.63 18.29 -7.78
N SER A 919 31.91 18.27 -7.44
CA SER A 919 32.94 17.43 -8.05
C SER A 919 33.65 16.64 -6.95
N GLY A 920 33.62 15.31 -7.06
CA GLY A 920 34.13 14.41 -6.03
C GLY A 920 33.63 12.98 -6.22
N HIS A 921 33.76 12.15 -5.20
CA HIS A 921 33.25 10.79 -5.17
C HIS A 921 31.73 10.70 -4.92
N GLY A 922 31.06 9.77 -5.60
CA GLY A 922 29.71 9.32 -5.26
C GLY A 922 29.68 7.81 -5.08
N THR A 923 28.70 7.30 -4.33
CA THR A 923 28.53 5.86 -4.09
C THR A 923 27.07 5.47 -3.80
N GLN A 924 26.84 4.17 -3.62
CA GLN A 924 25.55 3.59 -3.25
C GLN A 924 25.66 2.84 -1.91
N LEU A 925 24.66 3.02 -1.04
CA LEU A 925 24.59 2.39 0.28
C LEU A 925 23.42 1.41 0.35
N PRO A 926 23.61 0.18 0.84
CA PRO A 926 22.50 -0.72 1.12
C PRO A 926 21.72 -0.21 2.34
N VAL A 927 20.40 -0.15 2.20
CA VAL A 927 19.47 0.14 3.29
C VAL A 927 18.95 -1.19 3.84
N TYR A 928 18.92 -1.30 5.16
CA TYR A 928 18.55 -2.53 5.85
C TYR A 928 17.09 -2.45 6.34
N SER A 929 16.38 -3.56 6.19
CA SER A 929 15.14 -3.83 6.90
C SER A 929 15.41 -4.07 8.40
N SER A 930 14.40 -4.03 9.27
CA SER A 930 14.57 -4.40 10.69
C SER A 930 15.01 -5.84 10.90
N SER A 931 14.77 -6.71 9.91
CA SER A 931 15.28 -8.08 9.90
C SER A 931 16.80 -8.15 9.73
N GLY A 932 17.45 -7.02 9.46
CA GLY A 932 18.90 -6.92 9.24
C GLY A 932 19.34 -7.26 7.82
N GLU A 933 18.41 -7.57 6.91
CA GLU A 933 18.69 -7.84 5.50
C GLU A 933 18.70 -6.54 4.68
N ALA A 934 19.68 -6.43 3.77
CA ALA A 934 19.75 -5.33 2.81
C ALA A 934 18.58 -5.45 1.81
N ASP A 935 17.69 -4.45 1.84
CA ASP A 935 16.41 -4.44 1.15
C ASP A 935 16.37 -3.47 -0.04
N CYS A 936 17.12 -2.36 0.01
CA CYS A 936 17.25 -1.45 -1.14
C CYS A 936 18.60 -0.71 -1.15
N MET A 937 18.82 0.17 -2.14
CA MET A 937 20.03 1.00 -2.27
C MET A 937 19.68 2.49 -2.29
N ASP A 938 20.36 3.30 -1.49
CA ASP A 938 20.31 4.77 -1.53
C ASP A 938 21.57 5.34 -2.21
N GLU A 939 21.40 6.38 -3.00
CA GLU A 939 22.51 7.13 -3.62
C GLU A 939 23.01 8.21 -2.65
N THR A 940 24.33 8.32 -2.48
CA THR A 940 24.94 9.31 -1.58
C THR A 940 26.13 10.01 -2.22
N LEU A 941 26.30 11.29 -1.87
CA LEU A 941 27.54 12.02 -2.11
C LEU A 941 28.56 11.63 -1.04
N VAL A 942 29.83 11.50 -1.43
CA VAL A 942 30.93 11.22 -0.50
C VAL A 942 31.58 12.56 -0.12
N LEU A 943 31.25 13.03 1.08
CA LEU A 943 31.85 14.24 1.65
C LEU A 943 33.18 13.89 2.34
N HIS A 944 33.95 14.91 2.77
CA HIS A 944 35.29 14.67 3.31
C HIS A 944 35.29 13.76 4.55
N ASP A 945 34.27 13.90 5.39
CA ASP A 945 34.03 13.16 6.63
C ASP A 945 33.18 11.90 6.43
N PHE A 946 33.01 11.42 5.20
CA PHE A 946 32.21 10.23 4.91
C PHE A 946 32.80 8.98 5.57
N ASP A 947 31.97 8.29 6.35
CA ASP A 947 32.27 7.00 6.95
C ASP A 947 31.18 5.99 6.55
N TRP A 948 31.57 4.77 6.17
CA TRP A 948 30.64 3.72 5.76
C TRP A 948 29.72 3.26 6.91
N ASP A 949 30.19 3.35 8.16
CA ASP A 949 29.50 2.82 9.34
C ASP A 949 28.73 3.90 10.14
N ASP A 950 28.89 5.18 9.83
CA ASP A 950 28.22 6.29 10.52
C ASP A 950 27.22 7.01 9.59
N GLU A 951 25.94 6.65 9.71
CA GLU A 951 24.84 7.28 8.97
C GLU A 951 24.76 8.80 9.14
N SER A 952 25.27 9.34 10.26
CA SER A 952 25.28 10.78 10.51
C SER A 952 26.23 11.54 9.59
N THR A 953 27.13 10.84 8.89
CA THR A 953 28.06 11.38 7.87
C THR A 953 27.51 11.27 6.45
N HIS A 954 26.41 10.54 6.22
CA HIS A 954 25.86 10.30 4.89
C HIS A 954 25.00 11.46 4.37
N PHE A 955 25.15 11.81 3.10
CA PHE A 955 24.32 12.80 2.42
C PHE A 955 23.58 12.16 1.24
N THR A 956 22.43 11.57 1.55
CA THR A 956 21.60 10.83 0.58
C THR A 956 20.76 11.75 -0.30
N ASP A 957 20.32 11.23 -1.44
CA ASP A 957 19.35 11.86 -2.35
C ASP A 957 18.06 12.34 -1.62
N LYS A 958 17.60 11.59 -0.61
CA LYS A 958 16.46 11.92 0.25
C LYS A 958 16.68 13.23 1.02
N LEU A 959 17.87 13.43 1.58
CA LEU A 959 18.24 14.67 2.26
C LEU A 959 18.32 15.82 1.26
N PHE A 960 18.93 15.60 0.09
CA PHE A 960 19.03 16.61 -0.95
C PHE A 960 17.66 17.11 -1.43
N ARG A 961 16.68 16.20 -1.58
CA ARG A 961 15.29 16.52 -1.89
C ARG A 961 14.66 17.51 -0.92
N GLN A 962 14.91 17.35 0.37
CA GLN A 962 14.33 18.24 1.39
C GLN A 962 14.73 19.69 1.13
N PHE A 963 15.99 19.95 0.76
CA PHE A 963 16.50 21.30 0.53
C PHE A 963 15.86 22.02 -0.66
N TYR A 964 15.84 21.41 -1.84
CA TYR A 964 15.32 22.11 -3.02
C TYR A 964 13.79 22.17 -3.06
N SER A 965 13.08 21.25 -2.38
CA SER A 965 11.61 21.21 -2.36
C SER A 965 10.95 22.52 -1.87
N HIS A 966 11.70 23.33 -1.12
CA HIS A 966 11.23 24.58 -0.53
C HIS A 966 11.43 25.83 -1.40
N LEU A 967 12.07 25.72 -2.57
CA LEU A 967 12.31 26.86 -3.46
C LEU A 967 11.02 27.38 -4.13
N PRO A 968 10.90 28.70 -4.38
CA PRO A 968 9.75 29.25 -5.12
C PRO A 968 9.67 28.66 -6.53
N PHE A 969 8.59 27.96 -6.86
CA PHE A 969 8.31 27.45 -8.20
C PHE A 969 7.29 28.35 -8.92
N ASP A 970 7.36 28.44 -10.25
CA ASP A 970 6.34 29.06 -11.11
C ASP A 970 6.28 28.27 -12.45
N PRO A 971 5.12 27.75 -12.89
CA PRO A 971 4.91 27.01 -14.13
C PRO A 971 5.21 27.84 -15.37
N ASP A 972 5.07 29.16 -15.27
CA ASP A 972 5.30 30.11 -16.37
C ASP A 972 6.79 30.54 -16.43
N GLY A 973 7.66 29.94 -15.60
CA GLY A 973 9.11 30.09 -15.66
C GLY A 973 9.66 31.31 -14.91
N HIS A 974 8.84 31.95 -14.07
CA HIS A 974 9.21 33.08 -13.22
C HIS A 974 9.68 32.68 -11.81
N GLY A 975 9.71 31.39 -11.46
CA GLY A 975 10.17 30.90 -10.16
C GLY A 975 11.68 31.05 -9.96
N ALA A 976 12.19 30.66 -8.80
CA ALA A 976 13.64 30.52 -8.61
C ALA A 976 14.20 29.46 -9.58
N ARG A 977 15.43 29.59 -10.03
CA ARG A 977 16.10 28.67 -10.95
C ARG A 977 17.30 28.05 -10.25
N LEU A 978 17.19 26.80 -9.81
CA LEU A 978 18.27 26.01 -9.24
C LEU A 978 18.75 25.03 -10.31
N THR A 979 20.01 25.19 -10.69
CA THR A 979 20.72 24.25 -11.54
C THR A 979 21.75 23.51 -10.71
N VAL A 980 21.72 22.19 -10.77
CA VAL A 980 22.59 21.28 -10.03
C VAL A 980 23.46 20.52 -11.03
N MET A 981 24.75 20.44 -10.75
CA MET A 981 25.73 19.74 -11.56
C MET A 981 26.49 18.75 -10.69
N PHE A 982 26.46 17.48 -11.07
CA PHE A 982 27.18 16.41 -10.41
C PHE A 982 28.24 15.82 -11.35
N ASP A 983 29.51 16.07 -11.01
CA ASP A 983 30.68 15.46 -11.64
C ASP A 983 31.27 14.38 -10.72
N CYS A 984 30.48 13.31 -10.54
CA CYS A 984 30.77 12.15 -9.70
C CYS A 984 30.16 10.86 -10.29
N CYS A 985 30.61 9.69 -9.82
CA CYS A 985 30.04 8.38 -10.19
C CYS A 985 28.88 7.98 -9.28
N TYR A 986 27.92 7.22 -9.83
CA TYR A 986 26.83 6.58 -9.07
C TYR A 986 26.86 5.04 -9.18
N ALA A 987 27.82 4.47 -9.94
CA ALA A 987 27.86 3.05 -10.29
C ALA A 987 28.91 2.24 -9.49
N GLY A 988 28.45 1.19 -8.78
CA GLY A 988 29.29 0.29 -7.96
C GLY A 988 30.02 -0.86 -8.68
N GLY A 989 30.50 -0.69 -9.92
CA GLY A 989 31.11 -1.77 -10.73
C GLY A 989 32.65 -1.70 -10.95
N MET A 990 33.30 -2.80 -11.37
CA MET A 990 34.74 -2.89 -11.72
C MET A 990 35.12 -2.20 -13.06
N THR A 991 36.38 -1.79 -13.24
CA THR A 991 36.89 -0.93 -14.34
C THR A 991 37.25 -1.66 -15.64
N ARG A 992 36.95 -1.02 -16.78
CA ARG A 992 37.74 -1.09 -18.02
C ARG A 992 37.95 0.35 -18.54
N GLY A 993 39.17 0.86 -18.50
CA GLY A 993 39.55 2.22 -18.93
C GLY A 993 40.77 2.73 -18.15
N ASN A 994 41.59 3.60 -18.77
CA ASN A 994 42.88 4.07 -18.24
C ASN A 994 42.80 5.37 -17.40
N GLY A 995 41.60 5.86 -17.03
CA GLY A 995 41.43 7.09 -16.23
C GLY A 995 41.07 6.85 -14.77
N ARG A 996 41.38 7.80 -13.87
CA ARG A 996 40.92 7.76 -12.46
C ARG A 996 39.41 7.99 -12.39
N VAL A 997 38.73 7.11 -11.66
CA VAL A 997 37.27 7.04 -11.55
C VAL A 997 36.79 7.85 -10.35
N ARG A 998 35.76 8.68 -10.54
CA ARG A 998 35.17 9.52 -9.47
C ARG A 998 34.12 8.78 -8.63
N GLY A 999 34.47 7.59 -8.15
CA GLY A 999 33.65 6.78 -7.21
C GLY A 999 34.54 5.95 -6.28
N ILE A 1000 34.05 5.69 -5.06
CA ILE A 1000 34.73 4.81 -4.09
C ILE A 1000 34.14 3.41 -4.15
N THR A 1001 34.97 2.39 -3.96
CA THR A 1001 34.51 1.01 -3.92
C THR A 1001 34.09 0.65 -2.49
N PRO A 1002 32.90 0.06 -2.27
CA PRO A 1002 32.48 -0.38 -0.94
C PRO A 1002 33.47 -1.38 -0.32
N PRO A 1003 33.66 -1.35 1.01
CA PRO A 1003 34.34 -2.40 1.78
C PRO A 1003 33.83 -3.80 1.45
N SER A 1004 34.68 -4.82 1.60
CA SER A 1004 34.37 -6.18 1.16
C SER A 1004 33.12 -6.78 1.81
N ASP A 1005 32.82 -6.43 3.05
CA ASP A 1005 31.65 -6.90 3.77
C ASP A 1005 30.36 -6.22 3.25
N ILE A 1006 30.38 -4.92 2.97
CA ILE A 1006 29.28 -4.19 2.33
C ILE A 1006 29.08 -4.69 0.89
N ARG A 1007 30.18 -4.90 0.15
CA ARG A 1007 30.16 -5.46 -1.20
C ARG A 1007 29.60 -6.87 -1.25
N HIS A 1008 29.95 -7.72 -0.28
CA HIS A 1008 29.39 -9.06 -0.17
C HIS A 1008 27.87 -9.01 0.07
N ARG A 1009 27.36 -8.03 0.83
CA ARG A 1009 25.91 -7.81 1.01
C ARG A 1009 25.22 -7.37 -0.30
N MET A 1010 25.94 -6.67 -1.17
CA MET A 1010 25.48 -6.24 -2.50
C MET A 1010 25.52 -7.35 -3.57
N LEU A 1011 26.10 -8.51 -3.26
CA LEU A 1011 26.25 -9.65 -4.17
C LEU A 1011 25.43 -10.85 -3.67
N ARG A 1012 25.14 -11.78 -4.58
CA ARG A 1012 24.59 -13.10 -4.29
C ARG A 1012 25.39 -14.16 -5.04
N TRP A 1013 25.66 -15.29 -4.39
CA TRP A 1013 26.30 -16.43 -5.05
C TRP A 1013 25.29 -17.08 -6.01
N ASP A 1014 25.64 -17.20 -7.29
CA ASP A 1014 24.87 -17.98 -8.27
C ASP A 1014 25.48 -19.39 -8.39
N PRO A 1015 24.87 -20.43 -7.78
CA PRO A 1015 25.41 -21.78 -7.79
C PRO A 1015 25.33 -22.47 -9.16
N TYR A 1016 24.55 -21.95 -10.12
CA TYR A 1016 24.39 -22.54 -11.45
C TYR A 1016 25.28 -21.88 -12.50
N ALA A 1017 25.59 -20.59 -12.35
CA ALA A 1017 26.62 -19.90 -13.13
C ALA A 1017 28.04 -20.12 -12.57
N GLY A 1018 28.16 -20.43 -11.27
CA GLY A 1018 29.45 -20.59 -10.58
C GLY A 1018 30.18 -19.28 -10.33
N ASP A 1019 29.46 -18.16 -10.22
CA ASP A 1019 30.01 -16.81 -10.05
C ASP A 1019 29.16 -15.96 -9.09
N TRP A 1020 29.69 -14.82 -8.63
CA TRP A 1020 28.97 -13.83 -7.85
C TRP A 1020 28.18 -12.89 -8.76
N ASP A 1021 26.86 -12.88 -8.62
CA ASP A 1021 25.96 -11.98 -9.33
C ASP A 1021 25.53 -10.81 -8.43
N ARG A 1022 25.05 -9.71 -9.02
CA ARG A 1022 24.49 -8.58 -8.27
C ARG A 1022 23.22 -9.04 -7.55
N ARG A 1023 23.08 -8.68 -6.26
CA ARG A 1023 21.85 -8.93 -5.52
C ARG A 1023 20.72 -8.09 -6.13
N VAL A 1024 19.60 -8.75 -6.45
CA VAL A 1024 18.36 -8.09 -6.87
C VAL A 1024 17.57 -7.79 -5.61
N TYR A 1025 17.28 -6.51 -5.39
CA TYR A 1025 16.53 -6.01 -4.23
C TYR A 1025 15.02 -6.04 -4.50
N ALA A 1026 14.19 -6.13 -3.46
CA ALA A 1026 12.75 -6.26 -3.61
C ALA A 1026 12.18 -5.04 -4.35
N THR A 1027 11.58 -5.29 -5.51
CA THR A 1027 10.91 -4.26 -6.31
C THR A 1027 9.51 -4.05 -5.75
N ASP A 1028 9.41 -3.19 -4.75
CA ASP A 1028 8.13 -2.56 -4.44
C ASP A 1028 7.63 -1.80 -5.68
N ALA A 1029 6.34 -1.91 -5.98
CA ALA A 1029 5.71 -1.51 -7.24
C ALA A 1029 5.86 -0.02 -7.63
N ASP A 1030 6.50 0.82 -6.81
CA ASP A 1030 6.81 2.23 -7.10
C ASP A 1030 8.31 2.56 -7.12
N ARG A 1031 9.22 1.59 -6.95
CA ARG A 1031 10.67 1.83 -6.94
C ARG A 1031 11.41 0.75 -7.73
N ARG A 1032 11.57 1.00 -9.03
CA ARG A 1032 12.33 0.13 -9.94
C ARG A 1032 13.84 0.23 -9.64
N ASP A 1033 14.47 -0.93 -9.46
CA ASP A 1033 15.89 -1.16 -9.68
C ASP A 1033 16.17 -1.13 -11.19
N PHE A 1034 17.08 -0.27 -11.65
CA PHE A 1034 17.37 -0.04 -13.08
C PHE A 1034 18.52 -0.90 -13.62
N SER A 1035 18.88 -1.98 -12.92
CA SER A 1035 19.91 -2.91 -13.40
C SER A 1035 19.46 -3.90 -14.48
N GLU A 1036 18.14 -4.11 -14.72
CA GLU A 1036 17.67 -4.97 -15.81
C GLU A 1036 17.49 -4.23 -17.15
N GLN A 1037 18.29 -4.64 -18.15
CA GLN A 1037 18.15 -4.31 -19.57
C GLN A 1037 16.82 -4.85 -20.14
N ASP A 1038 15.81 -4.00 -20.33
CA ASP A 1038 14.68 -4.35 -21.20
C ASP A 1038 14.88 -3.75 -22.61
N ASN A 1039 15.32 -4.61 -23.52
CA ASN A 1039 15.85 -4.26 -24.84
C ASN A 1039 14.76 -4.10 -25.93
N LYS A 1040 13.53 -3.73 -25.57
CA LYS A 1040 12.42 -3.58 -26.53
C LYS A 1040 11.82 -2.18 -26.50
N THR A 1041 12.30 -1.34 -27.42
CA THR A 1041 11.54 -0.25 -28.07
C THR A 1041 10.67 0.61 -27.16
N ARG A 1042 11.30 1.32 -26.22
CA ARG A 1042 10.85 2.65 -25.79
C ARG A 1042 12.08 3.55 -25.73
N GLY A 1043 12.06 4.66 -26.49
CA GLY A 1043 13.12 5.65 -26.44
C GLY A 1043 13.42 6.02 -24.99
N LEU A 1044 14.62 5.67 -24.54
CA LEU A 1044 15.13 5.85 -23.18
C LEU A 1044 15.10 7.33 -22.80
N THR A 1045 13.95 7.77 -22.30
CA THR A 1045 13.84 8.97 -21.48
C THR A 1045 13.34 8.50 -20.14
N ARG A 1046 14.11 8.81 -19.09
CA ARG A 1046 13.83 8.69 -17.65
C ARG A 1046 12.44 9.29 -17.30
N THR A 1047 11.37 8.67 -17.74
CA THR A 1047 10.01 9.17 -17.59
C THR A 1047 9.25 8.25 -16.63
N ARG A 1048 8.97 8.84 -15.46
CA ARG A 1048 7.93 8.55 -14.45
C ARG A 1048 8.33 7.91 -13.11
N THR A 1049 9.35 7.08 -12.98
CA THR A 1049 9.56 6.36 -11.69
C THR A 1049 10.96 6.45 -11.06
N THR A 1050 11.97 6.98 -11.73
CA THR A 1050 13.23 7.44 -11.09
C THR A 1050 13.06 8.79 -10.37
N GLN A 1051 11.85 9.37 -10.40
CA GLN A 1051 11.54 10.62 -9.72
C GLN A 1051 11.35 10.35 -8.23
N GLY A 1052 12.45 10.03 -7.54
CA GLY A 1052 12.52 9.78 -6.10
C GLY A 1052 11.69 10.79 -5.32
N ALA A 1053 10.55 10.31 -4.81
CA ALA A 1053 9.62 10.92 -3.86
C ALA A 1053 9.01 12.32 -4.19
N ALA A 1054 9.53 13.13 -5.12
CA ALA A 1054 8.90 14.40 -5.50
C ALA A 1054 7.60 14.21 -6.31
N THR A 1055 7.42 13.06 -6.97
CA THR A 1055 6.15 12.64 -7.60
C THR A 1055 5.07 12.32 -6.57
N GLY A 1056 5.43 11.73 -5.44
CA GLY A 1056 4.49 11.48 -4.33
C GLY A 1056 3.91 12.76 -3.70
N LEU A 1057 4.49 13.93 -3.99
CA LEU A 1057 4.03 15.26 -3.59
C LEU A 1057 3.27 16.00 -4.72
N ARG A 1058 2.91 15.33 -5.82
CA ARG A 1058 2.08 15.89 -6.90
C ARG A 1058 0.90 14.96 -7.20
N PRO A 1059 -0.28 15.50 -7.55
CA PRO A 1059 -1.31 14.68 -8.18
C PRO A 1059 -0.82 14.16 -9.54
N GLU A 1060 -1.16 12.92 -9.87
CA GLU A 1060 -0.74 12.26 -11.12
C GLU A 1060 -1.28 12.96 -12.38
N LYS A 1061 -2.41 13.69 -12.26
CA LYS A 1061 -3.11 14.33 -13.38
C LYS A 1061 -2.79 15.82 -13.47
N LYS A 1062 -2.21 16.25 -14.60
CA LYS A 1062 -1.87 17.65 -14.93
C LYS A 1062 -3.03 18.63 -14.73
N ALA A 1063 -4.27 18.24 -15.06
CA ALA A 1063 -5.46 19.09 -14.89
C ALA A 1063 -5.76 19.39 -13.41
N GLN A 1064 -5.55 18.41 -12.52
CA GLN A 1064 -5.74 18.57 -11.08
C GLN A 1064 -4.67 19.50 -10.49
N LEU A 1065 -3.40 19.32 -10.88
CA LEU A 1065 -2.31 20.22 -10.50
C LEU A 1065 -2.58 21.68 -10.93
N LEU A 1066 -3.05 21.90 -12.16
CA LEU A 1066 -3.39 23.25 -12.65
C LEU A 1066 -4.59 23.86 -11.90
N ARG A 1067 -5.61 23.05 -11.57
CA ARG A 1067 -6.76 23.49 -10.76
C ARG A 1067 -6.31 23.89 -9.35
N GLN A 1068 -5.50 23.05 -8.69
CA GLN A 1068 -4.94 23.32 -7.36
C GLN A 1068 -4.03 24.55 -7.36
N THR A 1069 -3.20 24.72 -8.39
CA THR A 1069 -2.31 25.87 -8.57
C THR A 1069 -3.10 27.19 -8.61
N ARG A 1070 -4.21 27.22 -9.38
CA ARG A 1070 -5.10 28.41 -9.46
C ARG A 1070 -5.85 28.67 -8.16
N LEU A 1071 -6.30 27.62 -7.47
CA LEU A 1071 -7.07 27.73 -6.23
C LEU A 1071 -6.21 28.17 -5.03
N TYR A 1072 -4.96 27.72 -4.97
CA TYR A 1072 -4.15 27.81 -3.74
C TYR A 1072 -2.91 28.68 -3.88
N GLY A 1073 -2.63 29.22 -5.06
CA GLY A 1073 -1.51 30.15 -5.30
C GLY A 1073 -0.14 29.56 -5.04
N HIS A 1074 -0.03 28.23 -5.00
CA HIS A 1074 1.24 27.52 -4.88
C HIS A 1074 1.48 26.71 -6.15
N HIS A 1075 2.73 26.69 -6.57
CA HIS A 1075 3.20 25.92 -7.69
C HIS A 1075 3.96 24.76 -7.05
N GLY A 1076 3.55 23.51 -7.31
CA GLY A 1076 3.94 22.29 -6.57
C GLY A 1076 5.46 22.06 -6.37
N PRO A 1077 5.88 20.96 -5.72
CA PRO A 1077 7.25 20.80 -5.23
C PRO A 1077 8.28 21.07 -6.33
N TYR A 1078 9.21 21.95 -6.02
CA TYR A 1078 10.22 22.46 -6.95
C TYR A 1078 11.04 21.31 -7.56
N MET A 1079 11.20 21.28 -8.89
CA MET A 1079 12.10 20.34 -9.58
C MET A 1079 13.26 21.14 -10.20
N PRO A 1080 14.49 20.99 -9.69
CA PRO A 1080 15.64 21.67 -10.27
C PRO A 1080 16.01 21.11 -11.65
N LEU A 1081 16.87 21.83 -12.36
CA LEU A 1081 17.59 21.30 -13.49
C LEU A 1081 18.83 20.57 -12.98
N MET A 1082 18.95 19.27 -13.19
CA MET A 1082 20.08 18.45 -12.75
C MET A 1082 20.87 17.96 -13.96
N LEU A 1083 22.18 18.14 -13.92
CA LEU A 1083 23.14 17.70 -14.93
C LEU A 1083 24.07 16.68 -14.29
N TYR A 1084 24.14 15.49 -14.88
CA TYR A 1084 24.99 14.39 -14.42
C TYR A 1084 26.10 14.13 -15.43
N ALA A 1085 27.32 13.90 -14.95
CA ALA A 1085 28.48 13.64 -15.80
C ALA A 1085 28.42 12.27 -16.53
N ALA A 1086 27.73 11.29 -15.95
CA ALA A 1086 27.58 9.94 -16.48
C ALA A 1086 26.20 9.34 -16.14
N ARG A 1087 25.78 8.31 -16.89
CA ARG A 1087 24.55 7.53 -16.60
C ARG A 1087 24.75 6.60 -15.39
N GLU A 1088 23.64 6.07 -14.86
CA GLU A 1088 23.55 5.21 -13.65
C GLU A 1088 24.43 3.94 -13.69
N ASN A 1089 24.89 3.52 -14.87
CA ASN A 1089 25.78 2.36 -15.07
C ASN A 1089 27.12 2.71 -15.74
N GLU A 1090 27.47 4.00 -15.80
CA GLU A 1090 28.69 4.51 -16.38
C GLU A 1090 29.54 5.23 -15.31
N LYS A 1091 30.83 5.44 -15.60
CA LYS A 1091 31.77 6.05 -14.67
C LYS A 1091 32.18 7.44 -15.15
N ALA A 1092 32.10 8.43 -14.26
CA ALA A 1092 32.67 9.74 -14.48
C ALA A 1092 34.20 9.68 -14.27
N ASN A 1093 34.95 10.18 -15.27
CA ASN A 1093 36.40 10.06 -15.33
C ASN A 1093 37.10 11.42 -15.23
N GLU A 1094 38.33 11.39 -14.70
CA GLU A 1094 39.27 12.50 -14.86
C GLU A 1094 39.81 12.60 -16.31
N TYR A 1095 40.10 13.83 -16.73
CA TYR A 1095 40.62 14.20 -18.05
C TYR A 1095 41.84 15.10 -17.88
N GLU A 1096 42.99 14.61 -18.35
CA GLU A 1096 44.27 15.31 -18.26
C GLU A 1096 44.47 16.28 -19.44
N VAL A 1097 44.84 17.52 -19.12
CA VAL A 1097 45.20 18.54 -20.10
C VAL A 1097 46.53 19.18 -19.69
N GLY A 1098 47.61 18.77 -20.35
CA GLY A 1098 48.96 19.15 -19.97
C GLY A 1098 49.32 18.54 -18.61
N SER A 1099 49.70 19.38 -17.64
CA SER A 1099 50.02 18.96 -16.27
C SER A 1099 48.84 19.04 -15.30
N ASN A 1100 47.63 19.36 -15.78
CA ASN A 1100 46.46 19.57 -14.93
C ASN A 1100 45.38 18.52 -15.20
N SER A 1101 44.77 17.98 -14.14
CA SER A 1101 43.61 17.09 -14.22
C SER A 1101 42.31 17.89 -14.04
N TYR A 1102 41.25 17.51 -14.77
CA TYR A 1102 39.88 18.06 -14.69
C TYR A 1102 38.86 16.93 -14.75
N GLY A 1103 37.60 17.20 -14.43
CA GLY A 1103 36.48 16.34 -14.75
C GLY A 1103 36.20 16.36 -16.24
N ALA A 1104 36.10 15.18 -16.86
CA ALA A 1104 35.84 15.08 -18.29
C ALA A 1104 34.56 15.83 -18.71
N PHE A 1105 33.49 15.69 -17.91
CA PHE A 1105 32.23 16.38 -18.14
C PHE A 1105 32.37 17.89 -17.96
N THR A 1106 32.93 18.32 -16.82
CA THR A 1106 33.11 19.75 -16.51
C THR A 1106 33.96 20.48 -17.55
N TYR A 1107 35.07 19.87 -17.97
CA TYR A 1107 35.94 20.44 -19.00
C TYR A 1107 35.21 20.56 -20.35
N ALA A 1108 34.53 19.50 -20.79
CA ALA A 1108 33.80 19.51 -22.06
C ALA A 1108 32.63 20.51 -22.05
N LEU A 1109 31.92 20.64 -20.93
CA LEU A 1109 30.83 21.62 -20.77
C LEU A 1109 31.32 23.05 -20.97
N VAL A 1110 32.40 23.44 -20.28
CA VAL A 1110 32.95 24.80 -20.38
C VAL A 1110 33.56 25.06 -21.76
N GLU A 1111 34.19 24.06 -22.37
CA GLU A 1111 34.69 24.14 -23.75
C GLU A 1111 33.56 24.44 -24.74
N GLN A 1112 32.42 23.73 -24.64
CA GLN A 1112 31.29 23.95 -25.54
C GLN A 1112 30.66 25.33 -25.34
N LEU A 1113 30.54 25.81 -24.10
CA LEU A 1113 30.04 27.16 -23.82
C LEU A 1113 30.95 28.25 -24.44
N ARG A 1114 32.27 28.06 -24.43
CA ARG A 1114 33.23 28.97 -25.07
C ARG A 1114 33.12 28.95 -26.59
N LYS A 1115 32.96 27.77 -27.19
CA LYS A 1115 32.74 27.62 -28.64
C LYS A 1115 31.46 28.32 -29.09
N LEU A 1116 30.36 28.14 -28.34
CA LEU A 1116 29.11 28.84 -28.60
C LEU A 1116 29.25 30.37 -28.56
N HIS A 1117 30.07 30.88 -27.64
CA HIS A 1117 30.37 32.31 -27.62
C HIS A 1117 31.13 32.77 -28.88
N GLN A 1118 32.12 32.01 -29.34
CA GLN A 1118 32.87 32.30 -30.57
C GLN A 1118 31.97 32.22 -31.82
N GLU A 1119 31.00 31.31 -31.82
CA GLU A 1119 30.00 31.12 -32.87
C GLU A 1119 28.86 32.17 -32.83
N ASP A 1120 28.83 33.05 -31.81
CA ASP A 1120 27.71 33.92 -31.45
C ASP A 1120 26.35 33.19 -31.40
N ALA A 1121 26.39 31.92 -31.00
CA ALA A 1121 25.24 31.03 -30.95
C ALA A 1121 24.76 30.82 -29.51
N THR A 1122 23.47 30.51 -29.35
CA THR A 1122 22.88 30.11 -28.07
C THR A 1122 22.13 28.81 -28.23
N LEU A 1123 22.21 27.93 -27.23
CA LEU A 1123 21.54 26.63 -27.22
C LEU A 1123 20.68 26.47 -25.97
N GLY A 1124 19.64 25.66 -26.10
CA GLY A 1124 18.96 25.11 -24.92
C GLY A 1124 19.85 24.09 -24.19
N PHE A 1125 19.50 23.75 -22.95
CA PHE A 1125 20.28 22.79 -22.16
C PHE A 1125 20.32 21.39 -22.79
N ASP A 1126 19.20 20.91 -23.37
CA ASP A 1126 19.17 19.60 -24.05
C ASP A 1126 20.21 19.53 -25.19
N GLN A 1127 20.26 20.57 -26.03
CA GLN A 1127 21.21 20.66 -27.16
C GLN A 1127 22.66 20.82 -26.69
N LEU A 1128 22.88 21.56 -25.60
CA LEU A 1128 24.21 21.72 -25.01
C LEU A 1128 24.75 20.37 -24.50
N ILE A 1129 23.92 19.60 -23.78
CA ILE A 1129 24.33 18.30 -23.23
C ILE A 1129 24.55 17.26 -24.33
N GLU A 1130 23.77 17.30 -25.43
CA GLU A 1130 24.02 16.46 -26.61
C GLU A 1130 25.37 16.77 -27.27
N ARG A 1131 25.73 18.06 -27.41
CA ARG A 1131 27.06 18.46 -27.90
C ARG A 1131 28.17 17.99 -26.96
N VAL A 1132 28.01 18.16 -25.65
CA VAL A 1132 28.97 17.68 -24.64
C VAL A 1132 29.15 16.16 -24.73
N GLY A 1133 28.06 15.40 -24.85
CA GLY A 1133 28.11 13.94 -25.02
C GLY A 1133 28.85 13.52 -26.29
N SER A 1134 28.69 14.27 -27.39
CA SER A 1134 29.43 14.04 -28.64
C SER A 1134 30.94 14.23 -28.47
N VAL A 1135 31.36 15.24 -27.71
CA VAL A 1135 32.78 15.49 -27.40
C VAL A 1135 33.35 14.38 -26.52
N LEU A 1136 32.60 13.96 -25.50
CA LEU A 1136 33.02 12.89 -24.58
C LEU A 1136 33.16 11.55 -25.32
N SER A 1137 32.21 11.24 -26.21
CA SER A 1137 32.26 10.06 -27.08
C SER A 1137 33.46 10.11 -28.04
N ALA A 1138 33.71 11.25 -28.69
CA ALA A 1138 34.87 11.44 -29.57
C ALA A 1138 36.21 11.26 -28.84
N ARG A 1139 36.26 11.53 -27.53
CA ARG A 1139 37.44 11.34 -26.67
C ARG A 1139 37.56 9.93 -26.06
N SER A 1140 36.64 9.02 -26.38
CA SER A 1140 36.63 7.64 -25.88
C SER A 1140 36.62 7.53 -24.35
N LEU A 1141 35.99 8.48 -23.66
CA LEU A 1141 36.00 8.54 -22.18
C LEU A 1141 34.94 7.67 -21.51
N GLY A 1142 34.16 6.90 -22.29
CA GLY A 1142 33.22 5.89 -21.76
C GLY A 1142 32.10 6.44 -20.86
N GLN A 1143 31.78 7.73 -20.98
CA GLN A 1143 30.77 8.43 -20.18
C GLN A 1143 29.80 9.23 -21.06
N THR A 1144 28.53 9.19 -20.71
CA THR A 1144 27.42 9.86 -21.38
C THR A 1144 26.73 10.79 -20.38
N PRO A 1145 26.72 12.11 -20.62
CA PRO A 1145 26.09 13.04 -19.71
C PRO A 1145 24.56 12.92 -19.77
N GLU A 1146 23.89 13.15 -18.64
CA GLU A 1146 22.44 13.10 -18.53
C GLU A 1146 21.88 14.42 -17.98
N ILE A 1147 20.68 14.79 -18.44
CA ILE A 1147 19.93 15.96 -17.98
C ILE A 1147 18.54 15.56 -17.49
N VAL A 1148 18.19 16.04 -16.29
CA VAL A 1148 16.89 15.84 -15.67
C VAL A 1148 16.31 17.19 -15.26
N GLY A 1149 15.05 17.46 -15.60
CA GLY A 1149 14.40 18.71 -15.21
C GLY A 1149 13.11 18.97 -16.00
N PRO A 1150 12.40 20.07 -15.71
CA PRO A 1150 11.19 20.46 -16.44
C PRO A 1150 11.48 20.68 -17.93
N SER A 1151 10.65 20.15 -18.82
CA SER A 1151 10.86 20.24 -20.28
C SER A 1151 10.97 21.68 -20.80
N GLY A 1152 10.17 22.60 -20.26
CA GLY A 1152 10.26 24.03 -20.61
C GLY A 1152 11.59 24.67 -20.18
N VAL A 1153 12.18 24.24 -19.06
CA VAL A 1153 13.48 24.74 -18.58
C VAL A 1153 14.63 24.10 -19.37
N ARG A 1154 14.52 22.81 -19.70
CA ARG A 1154 15.50 22.09 -20.54
C ARG A 1154 15.60 22.66 -21.95
N ALA A 1155 14.47 23.08 -22.51
CA ALA A 1155 14.41 23.73 -23.82
C ALA A 1155 14.77 25.23 -23.77
N ALA A 1156 14.74 25.86 -22.60
CA ALA A 1156 15.09 27.26 -22.45
C ALA A 1156 16.58 27.49 -22.74
N VAL A 1157 16.89 28.66 -23.30
CA VAL A 1157 18.26 29.07 -23.60
C VAL A 1157 19.11 29.03 -22.33
N CYS A 1158 20.26 28.36 -22.42
CA CYS A 1158 21.22 28.30 -21.33
C CYS A 1158 21.64 29.73 -20.91
N PRO A 1159 21.47 30.11 -19.63
CA PRO A 1159 21.76 31.48 -19.18
C PRO A 1159 23.26 31.77 -19.08
N TRP A 1160 24.12 30.75 -19.14
CA TRP A 1160 25.56 30.90 -19.07
C TRP A 1160 26.10 31.29 -20.44
N ARG A 1161 26.50 32.54 -20.60
CA ARG A 1161 27.20 33.05 -21.78
C ARG A 1161 28.54 33.58 -21.33
N ILE A 1162 29.60 32.90 -21.74
CA ILE A 1162 30.97 33.33 -21.45
C ILE A 1162 31.25 34.54 -22.34
N SER A 1163 31.06 35.76 -21.84
CA SER A 1163 31.50 36.95 -22.58
C SER A 1163 33.02 37.00 -22.54
N GLY A 1164 33.69 37.10 -23.70
CA GLY A 1164 35.10 37.46 -23.73
C GLY A 1164 35.31 38.73 -22.90
N LEU A 1165 36.27 38.69 -21.97
CA LEU A 1165 36.61 39.81 -21.08
C LEU A 1165 36.74 41.10 -21.92
N GLY A 1166 35.71 41.94 -21.88
CA GLY A 1166 35.79 43.31 -22.36
C GLY A 1166 36.66 44.08 -21.37
N ARG A 1167 37.88 44.41 -21.81
CA ARG A 1167 38.91 45.27 -21.21
C ARG A 1167 38.76 45.69 -19.75
#